data_AF-A0A7M1B5P2-F1
#
_entry.id   AF-A0A7M1B5P2-F1
#
_cell.length_a   1.000
_cell.length_b   1.000
_cell.length_c   1.000
_cell.angle_alpha   90.00
_cell.angle_beta   90.00
_cell.angle_gamma   90.00
#
_symmetry.space_group_name_H-M   'P 1'
#
loop_
_entity.id
_entity.type
_entity.pdbx_description
1 polymer ?
#
loop_
_entity_poly.entity_id
_entity_poly.type
_entity_poly.pdbx_seq_one_letter_code
_entity_poly.pdbx_strand_id
1 'polypeptide(L)'
;MKKIVLLWSLLAAALFGGVDYHKTNNCLLCHGGIEHIRQPQTGMAKAIAKKAAEVGYASNSCIVCHGGNPATRHKSKAHKGTIKYFLKHEGPKEFYPVPGSPWINQNTCGMCHKEQVAAQMNSLMMTEQGKIHGVLYSFGGLEGYEHTMANYDAKNPKDPHARLGTKVYKEYMQKLAKLNPQVYPKANKQIPPAPTAEEATKHPELAAYTYLRNQCLRCHTGGKGRQKRGDYRGIGCASCHIPYSNSGFYEGKDKTIPHNKPGHLLVHEIQSSRNAVVHVNDINYTGVPTKTCSTCHNRGKRIGVSYEGMMETKYNPTFDEYGNTQPKLHTKNYIHLKDDVHRSKGMLCQDCHTSRDLHGDGFISGATLAPVEIECQDCHGTTKRYPWELPLGYSDEFETKPVEGKARGVSKTLAKYLMKGTHYKPQDGYLLTARGNPYKNVVRDGNDVIVHLASGKDITLHPLKKLKQEEKISKKGLVAMDQISAHNDKMECYTCHDTWVPQCYGCHVKVDYSGGKKSVDWLASAHDHDLHGTTAQMRKTLKDHLIDGKVTETRSYLRWEDPPLVQNGEGRVSPAMPGCQVVITVIGKDGKAVQQNHVNMMPDYKHPDSNRTLPGIVMAAVHSHTVQKEARECESCHSNPKAMGYGIEGGKLFSDQTQDWNVGLKTASGEMIAKRFKIQKPKIDNFGIDWSRFVDENGTPLQTVDNHWNLAGPLSNEQRDKLDRRGVCLSCHKDIPEGNLAVSAMTHIAEMADVKIDNKEHQNILKKILNIGAWLQVLGALFIILLVLYVLYRKFVKKRSITSKNKGWK
;
A
#
# COMPACT_ATOMS: atom_id res chain seq x y z
N MET A 1 -54.49 -28.52 65.19
CA MET A 1 -54.55 -27.94 63.83
C MET A 1 -53.76 -26.62 63.63
N LYS A 2 -52.82 -26.22 64.50
CA LYS A 2 -51.96 -25.01 64.27
C LYS A 2 -50.44 -25.25 64.23
N LYS A 3 -49.98 -26.52 64.22
CA LYS A 3 -48.56 -26.87 64.07
C LYS A 3 -48.22 -27.65 62.78
N ILE A 4 -49.21 -28.00 61.97
CA ILE A 4 -49.02 -28.74 60.70
C ILE A 4 -49.01 -27.80 59.47
N VAL A 5 -49.51 -26.57 59.60
CA VAL A 5 -49.56 -25.59 58.50
C VAL A 5 -48.26 -24.77 58.38
N LEU A 6 -47.44 -24.69 59.43
CA LEU A 6 -46.17 -23.95 59.41
C LEU A 6 -44.98 -24.76 58.83
N LEU A 7 -45.10 -26.10 58.80
CA LEU A 7 -44.07 -26.96 58.20
C LEU A 7 -44.21 -27.07 56.67
N TRP A 8 -45.41 -26.84 56.13
CA TRP A 8 -45.67 -26.87 54.68
C TRP A 8 -45.35 -25.55 53.97
N SER A 9 -45.34 -24.42 54.69
CA SER A 9 -44.90 -23.13 54.15
C SER A 9 -43.38 -22.96 54.12
N LEU A 10 -42.63 -23.70 54.94
CA LEU A 10 -41.16 -23.75 54.90
C LEU A 10 -40.60 -24.79 53.91
N LEU A 11 -41.37 -25.83 53.54
CA LEU A 11 -40.98 -26.75 52.46
C LEU A 11 -41.32 -26.23 51.05
N ALA A 12 -42.29 -25.33 50.91
CA ALA A 12 -42.61 -24.68 49.64
C ALA A 12 -41.58 -23.60 49.23
N ALA A 13 -40.77 -23.10 50.18
CA ALA A 13 -39.66 -22.18 49.91
C ALA A 13 -38.35 -22.89 49.49
N ALA A 14 -38.28 -24.22 49.60
CA ALA A 14 -37.12 -25.03 49.19
C ALA A 14 -37.30 -25.74 47.84
N LEU A 15 -38.47 -25.60 47.19
CA LEU A 15 -38.80 -26.22 45.91
C LEU A 15 -38.86 -25.24 44.72
N PHE A 16 -38.50 -23.97 44.93
CA PHE A 16 -38.20 -23.04 43.83
C PHE A 16 -36.69 -22.98 43.58
N GLY A 17 -36.22 -23.98 42.84
CA GLY A 17 -35.16 -23.84 41.86
C GLY A 17 -33.84 -23.26 42.38
N GLY A 18 -33.13 -24.04 43.18
CA GLY A 18 -31.68 -24.11 42.99
C GLY A 18 -31.43 -24.62 41.57
N VAL A 19 -31.46 -23.72 40.58
CA VAL A 19 -30.91 -24.01 39.26
C VAL A 19 -29.46 -24.38 39.52
N ASP A 20 -29.10 -25.65 39.31
CA ASP A 20 -27.72 -26.05 39.19
C ASP A 20 -27.16 -25.31 37.97
N TYR A 21 -26.66 -24.11 38.21
CA TYR A 21 -26.14 -23.17 37.22
C TYR A 21 -24.92 -23.72 36.48
N HIS A 22 -24.42 -24.91 36.85
CA HIS A 22 -23.15 -25.45 36.37
C HIS A 22 -23.22 -26.34 35.12
N LYS A 23 -24.41 -26.66 34.56
CA LYS A 23 -24.48 -27.66 33.47
C LYS A 23 -25.16 -27.28 32.16
N THR A 24 -25.92 -26.20 32.05
CA THR A 24 -26.64 -25.89 30.79
C THR A 24 -25.98 -24.79 29.98
N ASN A 25 -25.45 -25.13 28.79
CA ASN A 25 -25.14 -24.16 27.75
C ASN A 25 -26.45 -23.72 27.05
N ASN A 26 -27.19 -22.79 27.67
CA ASN A 26 -28.43 -22.29 27.09
C ASN A 26 -28.20 -21.43 25.85
N CYS A 27 -26.98 -20.93 25.61
CA CYS A 27 -26.66 -20.15 24.42
C CYS A 27 -26.89 -20.97 23.15
N LEU A 28 -26.46 -22.23 23.11
CA LEU A 28 -26.63 -23.12 21.95
C LEU A 28 -28.09 -23.57 21.73
N LEU A 29 -28.96 -23.42 22.72
CA LEU A 29 -30.39 -23.70 22.53
C LEU A 29 -31.08 -22.61 21.69
N CYS A 30 -30.60 -21.37 21.80
CA CYS A 30 -31.04 -20.27 20.95
C CYS A 30 -30.22 -20.22 19.66
N HIS A 31 -28.89 -20.25 19.77
CA HIS A 31 -27.92 -20.20 18.68
C HIS A 31 -27.60 -21.60 18.12
N GLY A 32 -28.62 -22.45 18.02
CA GLY A 32 -28.46 -23.82 17.53
C GLY A 32 -27.96 -23.81 16.08
N GLY A 33 -26.87 -24.54 15.83
CA GLY A 33 -26.20 -24.59 14.53
C GLY A 33 -25.06 -23.59 14.33
N ILE A 34 -24.82 -22.66 15.28
CA ILE A 34 -23.67 -21.76 15.18
C ILE A 34 -22.35 -22.53 15.08
N GLU A 35 -21.46 -22.06 14.21
CA GLU A 35 -20.15 -22.68 14.01
C GLU A 35 -19.26 -22.51 15.25
N HIS A 36 -18.42 -23.52 15.51
CA HIS A 36 -17.35 -23.35 16.47
C HIS A 36 -16.35 -22.33 15.93
N ILE A 37 -16.08 -21.27 16.70
CA ILE A 37 -15.18 -20.19 16.28
C ILE A 37 -13.78 -20.67 15.84
N ARG A 38 -13.33 -21.82 16.37
CA ARG A 38 -12.12 -22.56 16.01
C ARG A 38 -12.36 -24.06 16.18
N GLN A 39 -11.65 -24.88 15.41
CA GLN A 39 -11.76 -26.34 15.52
C GLN A 39 -11.34 -26.83 16.92
N PRO A 40 -12.07 -27.77 17.54
CA PRO A 40 -11.87 -28.19 18.95
C PRO A 40 -10.45 -28.66 19.30
N GLN A 41 -9.75 -29.28 18.36
CA GLN A 41 -8.39 -29.81 18.54
C GLN A 41 -7.31 -28.72 18.62
N THR A 42 -7.62 -27.49 18.22
CA THR A 42 -6.66 -26.40 18.10
C THR A 42 -6.23 -25.85 19.47
N GLY A 43 -5.02 -25.30 19.55
CA GLY A 43 -4.51 -24.69 20.79
C GLY A 43 -5.40 -23.56 21.30
N MET A 44 -5.95 -22.74 20.40
CA MET A 44 -6.89 -21.67 20.76
C MET A 44 -8.19 -22.21 21.34
N ALA A 45 -8.82 -23.20 20.69
CA ALA A 45 -10.05 -23.80 21.21
C ALA A 45 -9.84 -24.46 22.58
N LYS A 46 -8.73 -25.17 22.77
CA LYS A 46 -8.35 -25.77 24.06
C LYS A 46 -8.12 -24.71 25.14
N ALA A 47 -7.46 -23.60 24.83
CA ALA A 47 -7.26 -22.51 25.78
C ALA A 47 -8.57 -21.85 26.20
N ILE A 48 -9.49 -21.62 25.24
CA ILE A 48 -10.83 -21.10 25.51
C ILE A 48 -11.63 -22.09 26.38
N ALA A 49 -11.64 -23.37 26.03
CA ALA A 49 -12.33 -24.41 26.79
C ALA A 49 -11.78 -24.53 28.22
N LYS A 50 -10.46 -24.46 28.39
CA LYS A 50 -9.81 -24.41 29.70
C LYS A 50 -10.30 -23.21 30.51
N LYS A 51 -10.34 -22.02 29.90
CA LYS A 51 -10.83 -20.82 30.59
C LYS A 51 -12.31 -20.95 30.97
N ALA A 52 -13.14 -21.52 30.10
CA ALA A 52 -14.54 -21.80 30.39
C ALA A 52 -14.71 -22.78 31.58
N ALA A 53 -13.86 -23.81 31.66
CA ALA A 53 -13.86 -24.76 32.78
C ALA A 53 -13.42 -24.10 34.10
N GLU A 54 -12.36 -23.28 34.09
CA GLU A 54 -11.87 -22.53 35.27
C GLU A 54 -12.95 -21.66 35.91
N VAL A 55 -13.90 -21.17 35.12
CA VAL A 55 -14.97 -20.28 35.59
C VAL A 55 -16.29 -20.99 35.88
N GLY A 56 -16.30 -22.32 35.88
CA GLY A 56 -17.45 -23.15 36.23
C GLY A 56 -18.45 -23.40 35.11
N TYR A 57 -18.05 -23.19 33.84
CA TYR A 57 -18.90 -23.36 32.65
C TYR A 57 -18.17 -24.16 31.54
N ALA A 58 -17.62 -25.32 31.88
CA ALA A 58 -16.80 -26.13 30.95
C ALA A 58 -17.48 -26.45 29.61
N SER A 59 -18.82 -26.53 29.58
CA SER A 59 -19.61 -26.79 28.36
C SER A 59 -20.02 -25.52 27.58
N ASN A 60 -19.59 -24.32 28.00
CA ASN A 60 -19.93 -23.07 27.34
C ASN A 60 -18.69 -22.17 27.15
N SER A 61 -18.07 -22.27 25.98
CA SER A 61 -16.95 -21.42 25.57
C SER A 61 -17.36 -20.02 25.09
N CYS A 62 -18.63 -19.78 24.79
CA CYS A 62 -19.09 -18.51 24.21
C CYS A 62 -18.84 -17.34 25.17
N ILE A 63 -19.08 -17.57 26.46
CA ILE A 63 -18.94 -16.54 27.51
C ILE A 63 -17.51 -16.07 27.73
N VAL A 64 -16.51 -16.80 27.25
CA VAL A 64 -15.09 -16.41 27.37
C VAL A 64 -14.79 -15.19 26.50
N CYS A 65 -15.48 -15.05 25.36
CA CYS A 65 -15.34 -13.90 24.48
C CYS A 65 -16.51 -12.92 24.62
N HIS A 66 -17.73 -13.45 24.75
CA HIS A 66 -18.95 -12.66 24.72
C HIS A 66 -19.46 -12.22 26.10
N GLY A 67 -19.02 -12.82 27.21
CA GLY A 67 -19.64 -12.57 28.52
C GLY A 67 -21.11 -13.03 28.54
N GLY A 68 -21.97 -12.24 29.18
CA GLY A 68 -23.40 -12.55 29.33
C GLY A 68 -23.71 -13.58 30.42
N ASN A 69 -24.97 -14.00 30.46
CA ASN A 69 -25.49 -14.98 31.41
C ASN A 69 -25.93 -16.27 30.70
N PRO A 70 -25.12 -17.34 30.74
CA PRO A 70 -25.41 -18.60 30.05
C PRO A 70 -26.50 -19.44 30.73
N ALA A 71 -26.99 -19.04 31.90
CA ALA A 71 -27.96 -19.79 32.68
C ALA A 71 -29.42 -19.57 32.28
N THR A 72 -29.68 -18.60 31.42
CA THR A 72 -31.03 -18.17 31.07
C THR A 72 -31.23 -18.22 29.56
N ARG A 73 -32.46 -18.52 29.14
CA ARG A 73 -32.89 -18.48 27.73
C ARG A 73 -33.54 -17.14 27.36
N HIS A 74 -33.81 -16.28 28.34
CA HIS A 74 -34.39 -14.97 28.06
C HIS A 74 -33.35 -14.05 27.43
N LYS A 75 -33.58 -13.64 26.18
CA LYS A 75 -32.66 -12.82 25.37
C LYS A 75 -32.05 -11.63 26.12
N SER A 76 -32.86 -10.84 26.82
CA SER A 76 -32.41 -9.63 27.53
C SER A 76 -31.59 -9.94 28.78
N LYS A 77 -31.79 -11.12 29.40
CA LYS A 77 -31.02 -11.56 30.57
C LYS A 77 -29.74 -12.29 30.14
N ALA A 78 -29.80 -13.04 29.04
CA ALA A 78 -28.65 -13.79 28.50
C ALA A 78 -27.58 -12.85 27.94
N HIS A 79 -28.00 -11.79 27.26
CA HIS A 79 -27.13 -10.77 26.65
C HIS A 79 -26.91 -9.56 27.56
N LYS A 80 -26.75 -9.81 28.87
CA LYS A 80 -26.50 -8.78 29.88
C LYS A 80 -25.57 -9.31 30.97
N GLY A 81 -24.74 -8.44 31.50
CA GLY A 81 -23.73 -8.72 32.49
C GLY A 81 -22.62 -9.62 31.97
N THR A 82 -21.88 -10.14 32.92
CA THR A 82 -20.93 -11.23 32.73
C THR A 82 -21.03 -12.14 33.96
N ILE A 83 -20.38 -13.29 33.91
CA ILE A 83 -20.28 -14.16 35.09
C ILE A 83 -19.42 -13.49 36.17
N LYS A 84 -19.76 -13.70 37.46
CA LYS A 84 -19.13 -13.02 38.60
C LYS A 84 -17.60 -13.11 38.61
N TYR A 85 -17.04 -14.22 38.13
CA TYR A 85 -15.60 -14.42 38.03
C TYR A 85 -14.91 -13.34 37.18
N PHE A 86 -15.43 -13.04 35.98
CA PHE A 86 -14.80 -12.11 35.05
C PHE A 86 -14.85 -10.65 35.51
N LEU A 87 -15.71 -10.29 36.47
CA LEU A 87 -15.70 -8.94 37.05
C LEU A 87 -14.35 -8.63 37.71
N LYS A 88 -13.72 -9.63 38.35
CA LYS A 88 -12.46 -9.48 39.10
C LYS A 88 -11.22 -10.06 38.40
N HIS A 89 -11.40 -10.79 37.30
CA HIS A 89 -10.31 -11.50 36.61
C HIS A 89 -10.27 -11.19 35.11
N GLU A 90 -9.22 -11.62 34.41
CA GLU A 90 -9.14 -11.50 32.95
C GLU A 90 -10.34 -12.17 32.26
N GLY A 91 -10.98 -11.44 31.34
CA GLY A 91 -12.17 -11.85 30.62
C GLY A 91 -13.20 -10.72 30.47
N PRO A 92 -14.32 -10.99 29.77
CA PRO A 92 -15.31 -9.99 29.43
C PRO A 92 -16.00 -9.42 30.66
N LYS A 93 -16.05 -8.09 30.76
CA LYS A 93 -16.64 -7.37 31.91
C LYS A 93 -18.15 -7.17 31.80
N GLU A 94 -18.68 -7.41 30.62
CA GLU A 94 -20.08 -7.27 30.26
C GLU A 94 -20.34 -8.13 29.01
N PHE A 95 -21.59 -8.22 28.54
CA PHE A 95 -21.91 -8.81 27.26
C PHE A 95 -21.30 -8.00 26.11
N TYR A 96 -20.51 -8.66 25.26
CA TYR A 96 -19.86 -8.07 24.09
C TYR A 96 -20.44 -8.65 22.82
N PRO A 97 -21.27 -7.90 22.07
CA PRO A 97 -21.84 -8.37 20.80
C PRO A 97 -20.77 -8.65 19.74
N VAL A 98 -19.68 -7.88 19.75
CA VAL A 98 -18.54 -8.06 18.85
C VAL A 98 -17.24 -8.06 19.65
N PRO A 99 -16.79 -9.23 20.14
CA PRO A 99 -15.60 -9.37 20.98
C PRO A 99 -14.31 -8.84 20.35
N GLY A 100 -14.25 -8.72 19.02
CA GLY A 100 -13.09 -8.20 18.30
C GLY A 100 -12.95 -6.66 18.32
N SER A 101 -13.91 -5.94 18.90
CA SER A 101 -13.90 -4.47 18.95
C SER A 101 -12.68 -3.93 19.72
N PRO A 102 -11.95 -2.93 19.19
CA PRO A 102 -10.72 -2.43 19.82
C PRO A 102 -11.00 -1.76 21.18
N TRP A 103 -12.25 -1.36 21.43
CA TRP A 103 -12.70 -0.71 22.65
C TRP A 103 -12.81 -1.65 23.85
N ILE A 104 -12.89 -2.97 23.60
CA ILE A 104 -13.05 -3.98 24.67
C ILE A 104 -12.10 -5.17 24.51
N ASN A 105 -11.31 -5.23 23.43
CA ASN A 105 -10.59 -6.45 23.08
C ASN A 105 -9.46 -6.83 24.04
N GLN A 106 -9.00 -5.90 24.88
CA GLN A 106 -8.14 -6.20 26.04
C GLN A 106 -8.73 -7.28 26.95
N ASN A 107 -10.07 -7.34 27.04
CA ASN A 107 -10.81 -8.30 27.85
C ASN A 107 -11.16 -9.59 27.09
N THR A 108 -10.86 -9.68 25.79
CA THR A 108 -11.21 -10.82 24.93
C THR A 108 -9.96 -11.37 24.24
N CYS A 109 -9.61 -10.89 23.05
CA CYS A 109 -8.41 -11.25 22.30
C CYS A 109 -7.14 -11.04 23.14
N GLY A 110 -7.11 -9.97 23.95
CA GLY A 110 -6.00 -9.57 24.81
C GLY A 110 -5.65 -10.58 25.89
N MET A 111 -6.55 -11.50 26.25
CA MET A 111 -6.20 -12.60 27.16
C MET A 111 -5.08 -13.47 26.57
N CYS A 112 -5.06 -13.65 25.24
CA CYS A 112 -4.09 -14.48 24.54
C CYS A 112 -3.11 -13.67 23.67
N HIS A 113 -3.50 -12.50 23.16
CA HIS A 113 -2.76 -11.69 22.18
C HIS A 113 -2.39 -10.30 22.72
N LYS A 114 -1.86 -10.25 23.95
CA LYS A 114 -1.50 -9.01 24.67
C LYS A 114 -0.65 -8.05 23.82
N GLU A 115 0.35 -8.56 23.10
CA GLU A 115 1.26 -7.74 22.31
C GLU A 115 0.58 -7.08 21.11
N GLN A 116 -0.23 -7.83 20.35
CA GLN A 116 -0.97 -7.28 19.22
C GLN A 116 -2.05 -6.29 19.67
N VAL A 117 -2.76 -6.58 20.76
CA VAL A 117 -3.77 -5.68 21.31
C VAL A 117 -3.12 -4.39 21.84
N ALA A 118 -1.95 -4.47 22.47
CA ALA A 118 -1.23 -3.28 22.93
C ALA A 118 -0.73 -2.42 21.76
N ALA A 119 -0.28 -3.04 20.65
CA ALA A 119 0.24 -2.32 19.50
C ALA A 119 -0.83 -1.67 18.61
N GLN A 120 -2.07 -2.18 18.65
CA GLN A 120 -3.11 -1.82 17.68
C GLN A 120 -3.38 -0.31 17.58
N MET A 121 -3.32 0.40 18.71
CA MET A 121 -3.66 1.83 18.78
C MET A 121 -2.60 2.72 18.13
N ASN A 122 -1.36 2.21 17.99
CA ASN A 122 -0.27 2.89 17.32
C ASN A 122 -0.14 2.50 15.84
N SER A 123 -0.89 1.49 15.38
CA SER A 123 -0.85 1.02 13.99
C SER A 123 -1.50 1.99 12.99
N LEU A 124 -1.03 2.00 11.74
CA LEU A 124 -1.65 2.80 10.67
C LEU A 124 -3.10 2.40 10.35
N MET A 125 -3.47 1.16 10.64
CA MET A 125 -4.84 0.66 10.51
C MET A 125 -5.79 1.30 11.52
N MET A 126 -5.24 1.92 12.57
CA MET A 126 -5.99 2.69 13.56
C MET A 126 -5.80 4.20 13.37
N THR A 127 -4.56 4.67 13.21
CA THR A 127 -4.25 6.11 13.19
C THR A 127 -4.52 6.79 11.84
N GLU A 128 -4.35 6.06 10.73
CA GLU A 128 -4.46 6.56 9.35
C GLU A 128 -3.62 7.81 9.03
N GLN A 129 -2.58 8.06 9.83
CA GLN A 129 -1.81 9.31 9.87
C GLN A 129 -1.27 9.75 8.50
N GLY A 130 -0.60 8.87 7.75
CA GLY A 130 -0.04 9.26 6.44
C GLY A 130 -1.09 9.64 5.39
N LYS A 131 -2.30 9.09 5.49
CA LYS A 131 -3.43 9.48 4.63
C LYS A 131 -4.00 10.83 5.05
N ILE A 132 -4.11 11.07 6.36
CA ILE A 132 -4.53 12.37 6.91
C ILE A 132 -3.57 13.45 6.43
N HIS A 133 -2.26 13.21 6.57
CA HIS A 133 -1.23 14.14 6.12
C HIS A 133 -1.35 14.51 4.64
N GLY A 134 -1.50 13.50 3.76
CA GLY A 134 -1.67 13.75 2.33
C GLY A 134 -2.83 14.68 2.00
N VAL A 135 -3.95 14.62 2.74
CA VAL A 135 -5.10 15.51 2.52
C VAL A 135 -4.84 16.89 3.10
N LEU A 136 -4.33 16.98 4.34
CA LEU A 136 -4.03 18.26 4.98
C LEU A 136 -3.00 19.08 4.21
N TYR A 137 -2.02 18.40 3.60
CA TYR A 137 -1.06 19.01 2.68
C TYR A 137 -1.76 19.66 1.49
N SER A 138 -2.57 18.90 0.73
CA SER A 138 -3.26 19.43 -0.45
C SER A 138 -4.31 20.51 -0.14
N PHE A 139 -4.88 20.50 1.06
CA PHE A 139 -5.90 21.48 1.48
C PHE A 139 -5.35 22.76 2.10
N GLY A 140 -4.03 22.98 2.09
CA GLY A 140 -3.47 24.22 2.61
C GLY A 140 -2.26 24.05 3.51
N GLY A 141 -1.72 22.83 3.65
CA GLY A 141 -0.58 22.59 4.53
C GLY A 141 -0.91 22.77 6.00
N LEU A 142 -2.11 22.34 6.43
CA LEU A 142 -2.66 22.61 7.78
C LEU A 142 -1.80 22.09 8.95
N GLU A 143 -0.82 21.22 8.67
CA GLU A 143 0.18 20.74 9.63
C GLU A 143 1.63 20.87 9.12
N GLY A 144 1.86 21.66 8.07
CA GLY A 144 3.15 21.73 7.39
C GLY A 144 3.62 20.36 6.91
N TYR A 145 4.83 19.96 7.31
CA TYR A 145 5.47 18.69 6.95
C TYR A 145 5.59 17.70 8.13
N GLU A 146 5.00 18.01 9.28
CA GLU A 146 5.33 17.36 10.56
C GLU A 146 4.53 16.08 10.87
N HIS A 147 3.49 15.78 10.08
CA HIS A 147 2.63 14.60 10.26
C HIS A 147 2.10 14.46 11.70
N THR A 148 1.56 15.52 12.29
CA THR A 148 1.17 15.53 13.71
C THR A 148 -0.22 14.96 13.97
N MET A 149 -1.07 14.85 12.94
CA MET A 149 -2.49 14.52 13.12
C MET A 149 -2.85 13.06 12.79
N ALA A 150 -3.77 12.49 13.56
CA ALA A 150 -4.26 11.12 13.44
C ALA A 150 -5.77 11.01 13.78
N ASN A 151 -6.33 9.81 13.66
CA ASN A 151 -7.70 9.53 14.11
C ASN A 151 -7.88 9.65 15.63
N TYR A 152 -6.83 9.41 16.40
CA TYR A 152 -6.85 9.35 17.87
C TYR A 152 -5.57 9.96 18.42
N ASP A 153 -5.64 10.48 19.64
CA ASP A 153 -4.43 10.78 20.40
C ASP A 153 -3.68 9.49 20.70
N ALA A 154 -2.42 9.43 20.28
CA ALA A 154 -1.53 8.33 20.60
C ALA A 154 -0.14 8.84 20.95
N LYS A 155 0.53 8.10 21.84
CA LYS A 155 1.90 8.38 22.25
C LYS A 155 2.71 7.09 22.22
N ASN A 156 3.95 7.18 21.75
CA ASN A 156 4.86 6.06 21.82
C ASN A 156 5.23 5.76 23.28
N PRO A 157 5.53 4.49 23.61
CA PRO A 157 6.15 4.14 24.88
C PRO A 157 7.39 5.00 25.16
N LYS A 158 7.61 5.35 26.43
CA LYS A 158 8.82 6.10 26.85
C LYS A 158 10.10 5.31 26.60
N ASP A 159 10.05 3.99 26.81
CA ASP A 159 11.15 3.09 26.54
C ASP A 159 11.20 2.74 25.05
N PRO A 160 12.24 3.16 24.30
CA PRO A 160 12.39 2.82 22.88
C PRO A 160 12.60 1.31 22.64
N HIS A 161 12.98 0.53 23.66
CA HIS A 161 13.11 -0.92 23.59
C HIS A 161 11.78 -1.67 23.76
N ALA A 162 10.70 -0.97 24.11
CA ALA A 162 9.35 -1.53 24.16
C ALA A 162 8.81 -1.95 22.79
N ARG A 163 9.45 -1.50 21.69
CA ARG A 163 9.05 -1.86 20.32
C ARG A 163 9.09 -3.38 20.13
N LEU A 164 8.08 -3.94 19.46
CA LEU A 164 8.04 -5.35 19.11
C LEU A 164 9.01 -5.65 17.96
N GLY A 165 9.82 -6.69 18.09
CA GLY A 165 10.78 -7.13 17.08
C GLY A 165 12.10 -7.61 17.68
N THR A 166 13.02 -8.06 16.82
CA THR A 166 14.38 -8.45 17.22
C THR A 166 15.17 -7.24 17.73
N LYS A 167 16.25 -7.46 18.49
CA LYS A 167 17.14 -6.38 18.92
C LYS A 167 17.65 -5.55 17.72
N VAL A 168 18.07 -6.26 16.66
CA VAL A 168 18.54 -5.67 15.39
C VAL A 168 17.47 -4.74 14.79
N TYR A 169 16.22 -5.21 14.70
CA TYR A 169 15.12 -4.37 14.20
C TYR A 169 14.89 -3.12 15.04
N LYS A 170 14.92 -3.24 16.37
CA LYS A 170 14.71 -2.08 17.24
C LYS A 170 15.78 -1.01 17.03
N GLU A 171 17.05 -1.42 16.94
CA GLU A 171 18.18 -0.54 16.66
C GLU A 171 18.05 0.10 15.26
N TYR A 172 17.64 -0.69 14.28
CA TYR A 172 17.41 -0.22 12.92
C TYR A 172 16.29 0.84 12.84
N MET A 173 15.14 0.58 13.46
CA MET A 173 14.04 1.55 13.49
C MET A 173 14.40 2.82 14.27
N GLN A 174 15.31 2.75 15.25
CA GLN A 174 15.85 3.96 15.90
C GLN A 174 16.72 4.78 14.96
N LYS A 175 17.50 4.16 14.05
CA LYS A 175 18.22 4.85 12.98
C LYS A 175 17.21 5.56 12.06
N LEU A 176 16.20 4.84 11.58
CA LEU A 176 15.20 5.41 10.67
C LEU A 176 14.42 6.58 11.30
N ALA A 177 14.03 6.46 12.57
CA ALA A 177 13.33 7.52 13.29
C ALA A 177 14.16 8.79 13.45
N LYS A 178 15.49 8.70 13.48
CA LYS A 178 16.38 9.86 13.48
C LYS A 178 16.51 10.49 12.09
N LEU A 179 16.52 9.68 11.03
CA LEU A 179 16.64 10.15 9.64
C LEU A 179 15.35 10.82 9.13
N ASN A 180 14.19 10.31 9.55
CA ASN A 180 12.87 10.79 9.12
C ASN A 180 11.95 11.00 10.33
N PRO A 181 12.24 11.97 11.23
CA PRO A 181 11.48 12.18 12.47
C PRO A 181 10.00 12.50 12.22
N GLN A 182 9.66 13.15 11.11
CA GLN A 182 8.29 13.42 10.70
C GLN A 182 7.52 12.13 10.35
N VAL A 183 8.20 11.11 9.83
CA VAL A 183 7.59 9.82 9.52
C VAL A 183 7.48 8.93 10.75
N TYR A 184 8.30 9.15 11.77
CA TYR A 184 8.29 8.38 13.02
C TYR A 184 8.05 9.28 14.23
N PRO A 185 6.89 9.97 14.30
CA PRO A 185 6.64 10.94 15.35
C PRO A 185 6.50 10.26 16.71
N LYS A 186 6.91 10.99 17.76
CA LYS A 186 6.85 10.51 19.16
C LYS A 186 5.43 10.43 19.71
N ALA A 187 4.54 11.26 19.18
CA ALA A 187 3.13 11.35 19.51
C ALA A 187 2.38 11.94 18.33
N ASN A 188 1.07 11.70 18.27
CA ASN A 188 0.16 12.37 17.37
C ASN A 188 -1.05 12.89 18.15
N LYS A 189 -1.79 13.80 17.52
CA LYS A 189 -3.02 14.37 18.06
C LYS A 189 -4.20 13.98 17.18
N GLN A 190 -5.35 13.78 17.79
CA GLN A 190 -6.58 13.62 17.05
C GLN A 190 -6.86 14.85 16.17
N ILE A 191 -7.32 14.61 14.93
CA ILE A 191 -7.72 15.69 14.02
C ILE A 191 -8.84 16.57 14.64
N PRO A 192 -8.83 17.89 14.42
CA PRO A 192 -9.90 18.79 14.84
C PRO A 192 -11.30 18.35 14.35
N PRO A 193 -12.38 18.80 15.01
CA PRO A 193 -13.75 18.65 14.50
C PRO A 193 -13.90 19.19 13.08
N ALA A 194 -14.92 18.72 12.35
CA ALA A 194 -15.29 19.32 11.09
C ALA A 194 -15.77 20.77 11.33
N PRO A 195 -15.44 21.73 10.46
CA PRO A 195 -15.93 23.10 10.58
C PRO A 195 -17.45 23.16 10.39
N THR A 196 -18.08 24.13 11.05
CA THR A 196 -19.44 24.58 10.75
C THR A 196 -19.52 25.20 9.35
N ALA A 197 -20.73 25.33 8.82
CA ALA A 197 -20.96 26.04 7.56
C ALA A 197 -20.42 27.49 7.58
N GLU A 198 -20.44 28.17 8.74
CA GLU A 198 -19.91 29.53 8.86
C GLU A 198 -18.38 29.57 8.86
N GLU A 199 -17.74 28.69 9.62
CA GLU A 199 -16.27 28.58 9.63
C GLU A 199 -15.73 28.23 8.25
N ALA A 200 -16.32 27.24 7.56
CA ALA A 200 -15.89 26.85 6.22
C ALA A 200 -16.16 27.93 5.15
N THR A 201 -17.09 28.85 5.40
CA THR A 201 -17.32 30.02 4.52
C THR A 201 -16.20 31.06 4.69
N LYS A 202 -15.65 31.23 5.90
CA LYS A 202 -14.55 32.16 6.20
C LYS A 202 -13.16 31.55 5.92
N HIS A 203 -13.03 30.25 6.17
CA HIS A 203 -11.80 29.47 6.14
C HIS A 203 -12.03 28.18 5.32
N PRO A 204 -12.12 28.30 3.98
CA PRO A 204 -12.46 27.16 3.11
C PRO A 204 -11.46 26.00 3.18
N GLU A 205 -10.20 26.25 3.53
CA GLU A 205 -9.17 25.25 3.79
C GLU A 205 -9.59 24.22 4.86
N LEU A 206 -10.38 24.64 5.86
CA LEU A 206 -10.86 23.76 6.93
C LEU A 206 -11.84 22.69 6.43
N ALA A 207 -12.38 22.83 5.22
CA ALA A 207 -13.18 21.80 4.58
C ALA A 207 -12.42 20.47 4.41
N ALA A 208 -11.09 20.48 4.56
CA ALA A 208 -10.27 19.28 4.71
C ALA A 208 -10.80 18.33 5.80
N TYR A 209 -11.19 18.86 6.96
CA TYR A 209 -11.65 18.04 8.08
C TYR A 209 -13.00 17.38 7.78
N THR A 210 -13.93 18.09 7.14
CA THR A 210 -15.19 17.53 6.64
C THR A 210 -14.92 16.43 5.60
N TYR A 211 -14.01 16.68 4.66
CA TYR A 211 -13.63 15.70 3.65
C TYR A 211 -13.04 14.43 4.27
N LEU A 212 -12.07 14.58 5.18
CA LEU A 212 -11.44 13.49 5.91
C LEU A 212 -12.48 12.66 6.67
N ARG A 213 -13.22 13.30 7.58
CA ARG A 213 -14.21 12.67 8.48
C ARG A 213 -15.31 11.94 7.71
N ASN A 214 -15.69 12.42 6.53
CA ASN A 214 -16.74 11.80 5.72
C ASN A 214 -16.24 10.73 4.73
N GLN A 215 -15.08 10.93 4.09
CA GLN A 215 -14.62 10.08 2.98
C GLN A 215 -13.43 9.17 3.30
N CYS A 216 -12.53 9.62 4.16
CA CYS A 216 -11.26 8.93 4.38
C CYS A 216 -11.28 8.11 5.67
N LEU A 217 -11.85 8.67 6.74
CA LEU A 217 -11.75 8.11 8.10
C LEU A 217 -12.85 7.11 8.44
N ARG A 218 -13.35 6.39 7.43
CA ARG A 218 -14.31 5.28 7.60
C ARG A 218 -13.64 3.89 7.59
N CYS A 219 -12.37 3.84 7.20
CA CYS A 219 -11.63 2.60 6.98
C CYS A 219 -10.86 2.15 8.23
N HIS A 220 -10.56 3.06 9.16
CA HIS A 220 -9.89 2.70 10.41
C HIS A 220 -10.65 1.60 11.16
N THR A 221 -9.89 0.77 11.87
CA THR A 221 -10.41 -0.43 12.54
C THR A 221 -11.25 -0.11 13.78
N GLY A 222 -11.23 1.14 14.27
CA GLY A 222 -12.09 1.64 15.35
C GLY A 222 -13.57 1.79 14.98
N GLY A 223 -13.92 1.77 13.69
CA GLY A 223 -15.30 1.79 13.20
C GLY A 223 -15.62 0.58 12.31
N LYS A 224 -16.90 0.29 12.06
CA LYS A 224 -17.33 -0.76 11.11
C LYS A 224 -17.32 -0.25 9.66
N GLY A 225 -17.42 1.07 9.45
CA GLY A 225 -17.39 1.69 8.14
C GLY A 225 -18.65 1.44 7.30
N ARG A 226 -18.72 2.03 6.11
CA ARG A 226 -19.90 2.00 5.24
C ARG A 226 -20.43 0.58 4.98
N GLN A 227 -21.75 0.38 5.01
CA GLN A 227 -22.39 -0.93 4.80
C GLN A 227 -22.97 -1.00 3.36
N LYS A 228 -22.10 -1.20 2.37
CA LYS A 228 -22.45 -1.36 0.94
C LYS A 228 -21.74 -2.59 0.37
N ARG A 229 -22.17 -3.07 -0.80
CA ARG A 229 -21.53 -4.21 -1.49
C ARG A 229 -20.02 -3.99 -1.63
N GLY A 230 -19.24 -4.93 -1.10
CA GLY A 230 -17.78 -4.89 -1.00
C GLY A 230 -17.21 -4.26 0.28
N ASP A 231 -18.01 -3.51 1.04
CA ASP A 231 -17.53 -2.78 2.23
C ASP A 231 -17.91 -3.46 3.56
N TYR A 232 -18.59 -4.61 3.50
CA TYR A 232 -18.99 -5.35 4.71
C TYR A 232 -17.77 -5.94 5.41
N ARG A 233 -17.65 -5.66 6.71
CA ARG A 233 -16.59 -6.14 7.59
C ARG A 233 -17.02 -6.04 9.05
N GLY A 234 -16.26 -6.69 9.94
CA GLY A 234 -16.32 -6.45 11.38
C GLY A 234 -15.61 -5.16 11.80
N ILE A 235 -15.40 -5.03 13.11
CA ILE A 235 -14.67 -3.92 13.77
C ILE A 235 -13.46 -4.48 14.53
N GLY A 236 -12.38 -3.71 14.64
CA GLY A 236 -11.13 -4.11 15.31
C GLY A 236 -10.54 -5.38 14.70
N CYS A 237 -10.20 -6.35 15.55
CA CYS A 237 -9.68 -7.66 15.13
C CYS A 237 -10.65 -8.36 14.16
N ALA A 238 -11.96 -8.22 14.37
CA ALA A 238 -12.98 -8.86 13.54
C ALA A 238 -13.10 -8.22 12.14
N SER A 239 -12.48 -7.07 11.89
CA SER A 239 -12.43 -6.50 10.54
C SER A 239 -11.62 -7.37 9.57
N CYS A 240 -10.65 -8.12 10.08
CA CYS A 240 -9.79 -9.00 9.30
C CYS A 240 -10.03 -10.48 9.61
N HIS A 241 -10.24 -10.82 10.89
CA HIS A 241 -10.28 -12.21 11.35
C HIS A 241 -11.64 -12.89 11.26
N ILE A 242 -12.71 -12.16 10.96
CA ILE A 242 -14.04 -12.74 10.74
C ILE A 242 -14.41 -12.53 9.27
N PRO A 243 -14.76 -13.60 8.52
CA PRO A 243 -15.03 -13.49 7.10
C PRO A 243 -16.37 -12.80 6.84
N TYR A 244 -16.39 -11.96 5.81
CA TYR A 244 -17.59 -11.34 5.25
C TYR A 244 -17.57 -11.53 3.73
N SER A 245 -18.71 -11.87 3.13
CA SER A 245 -18.84 -11.84 1.68
C SER A 245 -19.04 -10.39 1.19
N ASN A 246 -18.74 -10.14 -0.08
CA ASN A 246 -19.01 -8.83 -0.69
C ASN A 246 -20.50 -8.43 -0.62
N SER A 247 -21.40 -9.42 -0.53
CA SER A 247 -22.85 -9.21 -0.40
C SER A 247 -23.30 -9.08 1.06
N GLY A 248 -22.48 -9.52 2.02
CA GLY A 248 -22.70 -9.34 3.45
C GLY A 248 -23.79 -10.23 4.04
N PHE A 249 -24.05 -11.40 3.46
CA PHE A 249 -25.01 -12.38 3.97
C PHE A 249 -24.31 -13.42 4.86
N TYR A 250 -25.07 -13.95 5.83
CA TYR A 250 -24.67 -15.10 6.64
C TYR A 250 -25.11 -16.39 5.94
N GLU A 251 -24.18 -17.33 5.81
CA GLU A 251 -24.36 -18.62 5.14
C GLU A 251 -24.09 -19.80 6.10
N GLY A 252 -23.96 -19.51 7.39
CA GLY A 252 -23.85 -20.53 8.44
C GLY A 252 -25.20 -21.08 8.90
N LYS A 253 -25.19 -21.94 9.91
CA LYS A 253 -26.37 -22.71 10.35
C LYS A 253 -27.09 -22.14 11.58
N ASP A 254 -26.60 -21.04 12.17
CA ASP A 254 -27.31 -20.35 13.27
C ASP A 254 -28.67 -19.81 12.78
N LYS A 255 -29.75 -20.28 13.41
CA LYS A 255 -31.13 -19.93 13.06
C LYS A 255 -31.55 -18.51 13.44
N THR A 256 -30.78 -17.84 14.30
CA THR A 256 -31.10 -16.51 14.83
C THR A 256 -30.46 -15.38 14.05
N ILE A 257 -29.46 -15.69 13.22
CA ILE A 257 -28.82 -14.73 12.32
C ILE A 257 -29.63 -14.72 11.01
N PRO A 258 -30.06 -13.57 10.48
CA PRO A 258 -30.81 -13.52 9.22
C PRO A 258 -29.95 -13.91 8.01
N HIS A 259 -30.43 -14.85 7.19
CA HIS A 259 -29.74 -15.31 5.98
C HIS A 259 -30.07 -14.45 4.75
N ASN A 260 -31.22 -13.77 4.77
CA ASN A 260 -31.73 -12.95 3.67
C ASN A 260 -31.48 -11.45 3.85
N LYS A 261 -30.61 -11.07 4.79
CA LYS A 261 -30.30 -9.67 5.08
C LYS A 261 -28.80 -9.40 4.98
N PRO A 262 -28.38 -8.33 4.29
CA PRO A 262 -26.97 -7.97 4.25
C PRO A 262 -26.51 -7.30 5.56
N GLY A 263 -25.20 -7.29 5.80
CA GLY A 263 -24.57 -6.68 6.97
C GLY A 263 -24.07 -7.67 8.03
N HIS A 264 -24.15 -8.97 7.75
CA HIS A 264 -23.75 -10.07 8.61
C HIS A 264 -22.45 -10.73 8.12
N LEU A 265 -21.73 -11.36 9.06
CA LEU A 265 -20.55 -12.19 8.76
C LEU A 265 -20.96 -13.37 7.88
N LEU A 266 -20.00 -13.96 7.17
CA LEU A 266 -20.24 -15.13 6.33
C LEU A 266 -20.53 -16.38 7.18
N VAL A 267 -19.64 -16.71 8.12
CA VAL A 267 -19.73 -17.84 9.06
C VAL A 267 -19.02 -17.52 10.36
N HIS A 268 -19.43 -18.13 11.47
CA HIS A 268 -18.86 -17.87 12.78
C HIS A 268 -17.54 -18.66 13.01
N GLU A 269 -16.55 -18.45 12.14
CA GLU A 269 -15.20 -19.03 12.24
C GLU A 269 -14.13 -17.97 12.00
N ILE A 270 -12.96 -18.11 12.66
CA ILE A 270 -11.83 -17.18 12.47
C ILE A 270 -10.98 -17.58 11.27
N GLN A 271 -10.77 -16.62 10.36
CA GLN A 271 -9.72 -16.66 9.33
C GLN A 271 -8.41 -16.01 9.82
N SER A 272 -7.27 -16.62 9.53
CA SER A 272 -5.96 -16.21 10.07
C SER A 272 -4.82 -16.84 9.27
N SER A 273 -3.88 -17.53 9.90
CA SER A 273 -2.78 -18.28 9.27
C SER A 273 -3.24 -19.63 8.70
N ARG A 274 -2.31 -20.37 8.07
CA ARG A 274 -2.55 -21.67 7.43
C ARG A 274 -3.33 -22.68 8.29
N ASN A 275 -3.09 -22.74 9.59
CA ASN A 275 -3.78 -23.72 10.47
C ASN A 275 -5.18 -23.25 10.93
N ALA A 276 -5.63 -22.08 10.49
CA ALA A 276 -6.98 -21.58 10.72
C ALA A 276 -7.85 -21.87 9.50
N VAL A 277 -8.33 -23.12 9.42
CA VAL A 277 -9.32 -23.53 8.41
C VAL A 277 -10.64 -22.85 8.72
N VAL A 278 -11.29 -22.33 7.68
CA VAL A 278 -12.67 -21.83 7.71
C VAL A 278 -13.53 -22.76 6.86
N HIS A 279 -14.67 -23.18 7.40
CA HIS A 279 -15.65 -24.04 6.75
C HIS A 279 -16.89 -23.21 6.42
N VAL A 280 -17.28 -23.19 5.15
CA VAL A 280 -18.52 -22.57 4.69
C VAL A 280 -19.04 -23.34 3.50
N ASN A 281 -20.31 -23.77 3.56
CA ASN A 281 -20.90 -24.68 2.58
C ASN A 281 -19.99 -25.94 2.42
N ASP A 282 -19.65 -26.31 1.18
CA ASP A 282 -18.75 -27.42 0.86
C ASP A 282 -17.28 -26.97 0.66
N ILE A 283 -16.94 -25.74 1.07
CA ILE A 283 -15.62 -25.12 0.85
C ILE A 283 -14.85 -25.00 2.16
N ASN A 284 -13.60 -25.45 2.12
CA ASN A 284 -12.61 -25.26 3.17
C ASN A 284 -11.47 -24.39 2.65
N TYR A 285 -11.14 -23.32 3.36
CA TYR A 285 -10.00 -22.46 3.00
C TYR A 285 -9.21 -22.02 4.23
N THR A 286 -8.00 -21.52 4.00
CA THR A 286 -7.11 -20.97 5.04
C THR A 286 -6.54 -19.63 4.57
N GLY A 287 -6.03 -18.83 5.52
CA GLY A 287 -5.56 -17.50 5.19
C GLY A 287 -6.64 -16.42 5.28
N VAL A 288 -6.24 -15.16 5.20
CA VAL A 288 -7.17 -14.03 5.05
C VAL A 288 -7.28 -13.69 3.55
N PRO A 289 -8.43 -13.97 2.89
CA PRO A 289 -8.60 -13.72 1.46
C PRO A 289 -8.45 -12.23 1.12
N THR A 290 -7.91 -11.94 -0.05
CA THR A 290 -7.60 -10.56 -0.53
C THR A 290 -8.79 -9.61 -0.41
N LYS A 291 -10.02 -10.10 -0.63
CA LYS A 291 -11.25 -9.28 -0.51
C LYS A 291 -11.45 -8.67 0.88
N THR A 292 -10.94 -9.30 1.93
CA THR A 292 -10.95 -8.74 3.29
C THR A 292 -10.11 -7.46 3.36
N CYS A 293 -9.00 -7.40 2.62
CA CYS A 293 -8.14 -6.22 2.56
C CYS A 293 -8.76 -5.15 1.65
N SER A 294 -9.33 -5.56 0.51
CA SER A 294 -9.90 -4.65 -0.47
C SER A 294 -11.15 -3.91 0.03
N THR A 295 -11.79 -4.33 1.13
CA THR A 295 -12.87 -3.56 1.79
C THR A 295 -12.44 -2.13 2.15
N CYS A 296 -11.15 -1.96 2.48
CA CYS A 296 -10.54 -0.69 2.82
C CYS A 296 -9.54 -0.22 1.75
N HIS A 297 -8.74 -1.12 1.19
CA HIS A 297 -7.69 -0.82 0.20
C HIS A 297 -8.19 -0.69 -1.25
N ASN A 298 -9.43 -0.24 -1.46
CA ASN A 298 -10.04 0.04 -2.77
C ASN A 298 -10.01 1.53 -3.19
N ARG A 299 -9.42 2.41 -2.36
CA ARG A 299 -9.26 3.85 -2.62
C ARG A 299 -7.81 4.28 -2.41
N GLY A 300 -7.51 5.55 -2.69
CA GLY A 300 -6.14 6.07 -2.65
C GLY A 300 -5.28 5.39 -3.71
N LYS A 301 -4.20 4.72 -3.29
CA LYS A 301 -3.29 3.97 -4.17
C LYS A 301 -3.91 2.72 -4.83
N ARG A 302 -5.11 2.28 -4.40
CA ARG A 302 -5.87 1.15 -5.00
C ARG A 302 -5.16 -0.21 -5.01
N ILE A 303 -4.15 -0.39 -4.15
CA ILE A 303 -3.32 -1.61 -4.10
C ILE A 303 -4.13 -2.91 -3.95
N GLY A 304 -5.21 -2.91 -3.17
CA GLY A 304 -5.99 -4.11 -2.91
C GLY A 304 -6.75 -4.60 -4.14
N VAL A 305 -7.23 -3.66 -4.98
CA VAL A 305 -7.93 -4.00 -6.22
C VAL A 305 -6.95 -4.27 -7.36
N SER A 306 -5.81 -3.56 -7.40
CA SER A 306 -4.75 -3.79 -8.39
C SER A 306 -4.10 -5.16 -8.27
N TYR A 307 -3.85 -5.64 -7.05
CA TYR A 307 -3.34 -7.00 -6.81
C TYR A 307 -4.23 -8.09 -7.41
N GLU A 308 -5.54 -7.83 -7.49
CA GLU A 308 -6.54 -8.72 -8.10
C GLU A 308 -6.78 -8.46 -9.59
N GLY A 309 -5.97 -7.62 -10.24
CA GLY A 309 -6.16 -7.28 -11.64
C GLY A 309 -7.32 -6.30 -11.89
N MET A 310 -7.85 -5.61 -10.88
CA MET A 310 -9.01 -4.73 -11.06
C MET A 310 -8.59 -3.25 -11.14
N MET A 311 -9.00 -2.57 -12.21
CA MET A 311 -8.80 -1.14 -12.39
C MET A 311 -10.15 -0.41 -12.40
N GLU A 312 -10.27 0.64 -11.58
CA GLU A 312 -11.50 1.45 -11.51
C GLU A 312 -11.83 2.06 -12.87
N THR A 313 -13.11 2.14 -13.20
CA THR A 313 -13.61 2.82 -14.41
C THR A 313 -14.87 3.62 -14.10
N LYS A 314 -15.07 4.72 -14.84
CA LYS A 314 -16.34 5.46 -14.85
C LYS A 314 -17.36 4.89 -15.84
N TYR A 315 -16.92 3.99 -16.73
CA TYR A 315 -17.76 3.37 -17.75
C TYR A 315 -18.48 2.13 -17.20
N ASN A 316 -19.48 1.68 -17.95
CA ASN A 316 -20.14 0.39 -17.75
C ASN A 316 -19.74 -0.52 -18.92
N PRO A 317 -18.62 -1.25 -18.82
CA PRO A 317 -18.00 -1.87 -20.00
C PRO A 317 -18.75 -3.11 -20.52
N THR A 318 -19.54 -3.77 -19.69
CA THR A 318 -20.18 -5.05 -20.01
C THR A 318 -21.60 -5.15 -19.43
N PHE A 319 -22.44 -5.96 -20.08
CA PHE A 319 -23.79 -6.29 -19.64
C PHE A 319 -23.89 -7.76 -19.20
N ASP A 320 -24.78 -8.06 -18.26
CA ASP A 320 -25.15 -9.43 -17.91
C ASP A 320 -26.17 -10.04 -18.90
N GLU A 321 -26.61 -11.27 -18.64
CA GLU A 321 -27.59 -11.99 -19.49
C GLU A 321 -28.95 -11.29 -19.62
N TYR A 322 -29.25 -10.34 -18.74
CA TYR A 322 -30.49 -9.55 -18.74
C TYR A 322 -30.29 -8.14 -19.30
N GLY A 323 -29.10 -7.81 -19.80
CA GLY A 323 -28.77 -6.47 -20.30
C GLY A 323 -28.48 -5.44 -19.21
N ASN A 324 -28.31 -5.85 -17.94
CA ASN A 324 -27.95 -4.92 -16.88
C ASN A 324 -26.45 -4.64 -16.88
N THR A 325 -26.06 -3.40 -16.58
CA THR A 325 -24.66 -3.02 -16.42
C THR A 325 -24.02 -3.66 -15.19
N GLN A 326 -22.69 -3.77 -15.19
CA GLN A 326 -21.90 -4.22 -14.03
C GLN A 326 -22.42 -3.64 -12.69
N PRO A 327 -22.72 -4.50 -11.69
CA PRO A 327 -23.12 -4.02 -10.37
C PRO A 327 -21.92 -3.41 -9.65
N LYS A 328 -22.14 -2.24 -9.04
CA LYS A 328 -21.09 -1.53 -8.30
C LYS A 328 -20.50 -2.39 -7.17
N LEU A 329 -19.18 -2.30 -7.02
CA LEU A 329 -18.41 -2.87 -5.92
C LEU A 329 -17.63 -1.73 -5.26
N HIS A 330 -17.69 -1.59 -3.93
CA HIS A 330 -17.14 -0.42 -3.23
C HIS A 330 -17.66 0.92 -3.81
N THR A 331 -18.90 0.92 -4.31
CA THR A 331 -19.55 2.05 -5.03
C THR A 331 -18.94 2.44 -6.38
N LYS A 332 -18.12 1.57 -6.99
CA LYS A 332 -17.39 1.80 -8.25
C LYS A 332 -17.60 0.67 -9.25
N ASN A 333 -17.23 0.93 -10.50
CA ASN A 333 -17.11 -0.06 -11.56
C ASN A 333 -15.64 -0.38 -11.81
N TYR A 334 -15.36 -1.56 -12.37
CA TYR A 334 -14.01 -2.03 -12.65
C TYR A 334 -13.90 -2.71 -14.01
N ILE A 335 -12.75 -2.54 -14.66
CA ILE A 335 -12.27 -3.41 -15.73
C ILE A 335 -11.28 -4.43 -15.14
N HIS A 336 -11.15 -5.59 -15.79
CA HIS A 336 -10.27 -6.67 -15.38
C HIS A 336 -9.02 -6.71 -16.28
N LEU A 337 -7.88 -6.38 -15.69
CA LEU A 337 -6.52 -6.45 -16.22
C LEU A 337 -5.79 -7.68 -15.62
N LYS A 338 -4.52 -7.87 -15.96
CA LYS A 338 -3.69 -8.95 -15.37
C LYS A 338 -3.48 -8.70 -13.88
N ASP A 339 -3.71 -9.74 -13.08
CA ASP A 339 -3.43 -9.75 -11.65
C ASP A 339 -1.94 -9.95 -11.36
N ASP A 340 -1.54 -9.72 -10.12
CA ASP A 340 -0.14 -9.89 -9.70
C ASP A 340 0.30 -11.36 -9.79
N VAL A 341 1.51 -11.60 -10.27
CA VAL A 341 2.07 -12.96 -10.41
C VAL A 341 2.10 -13.69 -9.07
N HIS A 342 2.34 -13.01 -7.96
CA HIS A 342 2.32 -13.61 -6.63
C HIS A 342 0.92 -14.11 -6.26
N ARG A 343 -0.12 -13.33 -6.61
CA ARG A 343 -1.52 -13.74 -6.45
C ARG A 343 -1.83 -14.98 -7.27
N SER A 344 -1.43 -14.99 -8.54
CA SER A 344 -1.63 -16.13 -9.45
C SER A 344 -0.97 -17.42 -8.94
N LYS A 345 0.09 -17.29 -8.11
CA LYS A 345 0.78 -18.41 -7.48
C LYS A 345 0.14 -18.86 -6.16
N GLY A 346 -0.85 -18.14 -5.65
CA GLY A 346 -1.62 -18.47 -4.46
C GLY A 346 -1.28 -17.64 -3.22
N MET A 347 -0.47 -16.57 -3.35
CA MET A 347 -0.12 -15.69 -2.23
C MET A 347 -1.27 -14.74 -1.88
N LEU A 348 -1.49 -14.60 -0.57
CA LEU A 348 -2.39 -13.62 0.03
C LEU A 348 -1.57 -12.44 0.57
N CYS A 349 -2.23 -11.31 0.84
CA CYS A 349 -1.53 -10.10 1.30
C CYS A 349 -0.67 -10.34 2.55
N GLN A 350 -1.13 -11.21 3.47
CA GLN A 350 -0.43 -11.55 4.72
C GLN A 350 0.78 -12.48 4.55
N ASP A 351 1.03 -13.00 3.34
CA ASP A 351 2.23 -13.78 3.05
C ASP A 351 3.46 -12.89 2.87
N CYS A 352 3.23 -11.62 2.48
CA CYS A 352 4.25 -10.57 2.40
C CYS A 352 4.16 -9.59 3.58
N HIS A 353 2.94 -9.11 3.90
CA HIS A 353 2.72 -8.19 5.02
C HIS A 353 2.79 -8.90 6.36
N THR A 354 3.76 -8.52 7.18
CA THR A 354 4.01 -9.20 8.45
C THR A 354 2.97 -8.83 9.52
N SER A 355 3.00 -9.55 10.64
CA SER A 355 2.15 -9.18 11.79
C SER A 355 2.43 -7.77 12.30
N ARG A 356 3.64 -7.22 12.12
CA ARG A 356 3.99 -5.88 12.59
C ARG A 356 3.51 -4.81 11.62
N ASP A 357 3.57 -5.09 10.32
CA ASP A 357 3.01 -4.22 9.27
C ASP A 357 1.52 -3.98 9.51
N LEU A 358 0.80 -5.03 9.92
CA LEU A 358 -0.66 -5.02 10.08
C LEU A 358 -1.13 -4.61 11.48
N HIS A 359 -0.59 -5.23 12.54
CA HIS A 359 -1.02 -4.95 13.93
C HIS A 359 -0.27 -3.79 14.57
N GLY A 360 0.82 -3.32 13.95
CA GLY A 360 1.78 -2.41 14.55
C GLY A 360 2.86 -3.12 15.36
N ASP A 361 3.93 -2.39 15.66
CA ASP A 361 5.02 -2.83 16.52
C ASP A 361 5.06 -2.07 17.86
N GLY A 362 3.98 -1.36 18.18
CA GLY A 362 3.83 -0.55 19.39
C GLY A 362 4.25 0.92 19.24
N PHE A 363 4.72 1.33 18.07
CA PHE A 363 5.13 2.71 17.80
C PHE A 363 4.40 3.28 16.59
N ILE A 364 4.19 4.59 16.64
CA ILE A 364 3.49 5.37 15.63
C ILE A 364 4.33 5.43 14.34
N SER A 365 3.64 5.33 13.22
CA SER A 365 4.18 5.50 11.88
C SER A 365 3.33 6.50 11.11
N GLY A 366 3.96 7.53 10.56
CA GLY A 366 3.34 8.65 9.86
C GLY A 366 3.20 8.48 8.35
N ALA A 367 3.77 7.43 7.75
CA ALA A 367 3.71 7.19 6.30
C ALA A 367 3.40 5.72 5.98
N THR A 368 2.70 5.47 4.87
CA THR A 368 2.21 4.12 4.53
C THR A 368 3.30 3.08 4.27
N LEU A 369 4.51 3.49 3.91
CA LEU A 369 5.66 2.58 3.71
C LEU A 369 6.44 2.34 5.01
N ALA A 370 6.28 3.21 6.02
CA ALA A 370 7.06 3.14 7.25
C ALA A 370 6.96 1.80 8.01
N PRO A 371 5.81 1.11 8.09
CA PRO A 371 5.74 -0.18 8.77
C PRO A 371 6.11 -1.37 7.87
N VAL A 372 6.26 -1.19 6.56
CA VAL A 372 6.63 -2.26 5.62
C VAL A 372 8.13 -2.48 5.72
N GLU A 373 8.55 -3.71 5.98
CA GLU A 373 9.97 -4.08 6.10
C GLU A 373 10.46 -5.07 5.03
N ILE A 374 9.55 -5.49 4.14
CA ILE A 374 9.80 -6.52 3.14
C ILE A 374 10.33 -5.94 1.84
N GLU A 375 11.47 -6.46 1.41
CA GLU A 375 12.05 -6.17 0.10
C GLU A 375 11.99 -7.37 -0.85
N CYS A 376 12.01 -7.11 -2.15
CA CYS A 376 12.01 -8.16 -3.18
C CYS A 376 13.23 -9.10 -2.98
N GLN A 377 14.37 -8.49 -2.65
CA GLN A 377 15.64 -9.14 -2.43
C GLN A 377 15.67 -10.00 -1.15
N ASP A 378 14.69 -9.84 -0.26
CA ASP A 378 14.54 -10.67 0.95
C ASP A 378 14.16 -12.11 0.64
N CYS A 379 13.55 -12.36 -0.52
CA CYS A 379 13.26 -13.70 -1.01
C CYS A 379 14.06 -14.04 -2.27
N HIS A 380 14.21 -13.09 -3.20
CA HIS A 380 14.79 -13.34 -4.51
C HIS A 380 16.33 -13.20 -4.56
N GLY A 381 16.91 -12.42 -3.65
CA GLY A 381 18.31 -12.02 -3.68
C GLY A 381 18.63 -11.17 -4.90
N THR A 382 19.86 -11.24 -5.38
CA THR A 382 20.33 -10.65 -6.64
C THR A 382 20.95 -11.74 -7.52
N THR A 383 21.35 -11.39 -8.74
CA THR A 383 22.09 -12.32 -9.61
C THR A 383 23.48 -12.68 -9.08
N LYS A 384 23.99 -11.93 -8.08
CA LYS A 384 25.33 -12.11 -7.49
C LYS A 384 25.29 -12.64 -6.06
N ARG A 385 24.20 -12.42 -5.32
CA ARG A 385 24.06 -12.78 -3.90
C ARG A 385 22.71 -13.42 -3.60
N TYR A 386 22.71 -14.49 -2.82
CA TYR A 386 21.49 -15.05 -2.23
C TYR A 386 20.88 -14.09 -1.20
N PRO A 387 19.59 -14.23 -0.83
CA PRO A 387 18.95 -13.34 0.14
C PRO A 387 19.69 -13.20 1.48
N TRP A 388 20.23 -14.31 2.00
CA TRP A 388 20.97 -14.35 3.26
C TRP A 388 22.41 -13.85 3.15
N GLU A 389 22.94 -13.68 1.93
CA GLU A 389 24.28 -13.12 1.67
C GLU A 389 24.24 -11.58 1.59
N LEU A 390 23.05 -10.97 1.48
CA LEU A 390 22.89 -9.52 1.46
C LEU A 390 23.11 -8.91 2.85
N PRO A 391 23.67 -7.69 2.93
CA PRO A 391 23.78 -6.96 4.19
C PRO A 391 22.40 -6.52 4.73
N LEU A 392 22.34 -6.25 6.03
CA LEU A 392 21.17 -5.63 6.66
C LEU A 392 20.90 -4.24 6.05
N GLY A 393 19.64 -3.94 5.73
CA GLY A 393 19.19 -2.70 5.11
C GLY A 393 19.30 -2.66 3.58
N TYR A 394 19.75 -3.74 2.92
CA TYR A 394 19.82 -3.76 1.46
C TYR A 394 18.41 -3.64 0.87
N SER A 395 18.24 -2.68 -0.03
CA SER A 395 16.96 -2.21 -0.59
C SER A 395 16.05 -1.39 0.35
N ASP A 396 16.47 -1.15 1.59
CA ASP A 396 15.74 -0.31 2.56
C ASP A 396 16.67 0.80 3.10
N GLU A 397 17.61 1.29 2.28
CA GLU A 397 18.77 2.05 2.76
C GLU A 397 18.43 3.43 3.35
N PHE A 398 17.40 4.10 2.82
CA PHE A 398 17.16 5.54 3.02
C PHE A 398 18.40 6.38 2.69
N GLU A 399 19.10 5.96 1.64
CA GLU A 399 20.34 6.53 1.10
C GLU A 399 20.39 6.22 -0.41
N THR A 400 21.16 6.99 -1.19
CA THR A 400 21.22 6.80 -2.67
C THR A 400 22.25 5.77 -3.13
N LYS A 401 22.84 5.03 -2.18
CA LYS A 401 23.83 3.99 -2.43
C LYS A 401 23.41 2.71 -1.69
N PRO A 402 23.57 1.52 -2.31
CA PRO A 402 23.33 0.27 -1.61
C PRO A 402 24.21 0.14 -0.37
N VAL A 403 23.64 -0.42 0.69
CA VAL A 403 24.41 -0.72 1.88
C VAL A 403 25.40 -1.86 1.60
N GLU A 404 26.60 -1.71 2.16
CA GLU A 404 27.64 -2.73 2.16
C GLU A 404 27.88 -3.21 3.58
N GLY A 405 28.30 -4.46 3.74
CA GLY A 405 28.60 -5.00 5.06
C GLY A 405 28.53 -6.51 5.12
N LYS A 406 28.53 -7.03 6.34
CA LYS A 406 28.41 -8.46 6.61
C LYS A 406 27.03 -8.96 6.17
N ALA A 407 27.01 -10.19 5.65
CA ALA A 407 25.79 -10.91 5.33
C ALA A 407 24.86 -10.98 6.54
N ARG A 408 23.57 -10.68 6.35
CA ARG A 408 22.56 -10.73 7.43
C ARG A 408 22.28 -12.16 7.91
N GLY A 409 22.50 -13.16 7.05
CA GLY A 409 22.30 -14.56 7.40
C GLY A 409 20.82 -14.96 7.53
N VAL A 410 20.57 -15.93 8.40
CA VAL A 410 19.24 -16.51 8.69
C VAL A 410 19.07 -16.66 10.19
N SER A 411 17.83 -16.76 10.66
CA SER A 411 17.51 -17.03 12.07
C SER A 411 16.97 -18.44 12.27
N LYS A 412 17.34 -19.11 13.36
CA LYS A 412 16.71 -20.37 13.79
C LYS A 412 15.54 -20.18 14.75
N THR A 413 15.26 -18.93 15.16
CA THR A 413 14.28 -18.63 16.21
C THR A 413 13.31 -17.54 15.78
N LEU A 414 12.08 -17.60 16.32
CA LEU A 414 11.06 -16.56 16.20
C LEU A 414 10.74 -15.99 17.58
N ALA A 415 10.30 -14.73 17.62
CA ALA A 415 9.79 -14.14 18.85
C ALA A 415 8.54 -14.88 19.34
N LYS A 416 8.42 -15.09 20.66
CA LYS A 416 7.34 -15.89 21.28
C LYS A 416 5.93 -15.45 20.86
N TYR A 417 5.68 -14.16 20.70
CA TYR A 417 4.36 -13.64 20.31
C TYR A 417 3.97 -14.00 18.86
N LEU A 418 4.94 -14.27 17.98
CA LEU A 418 4.71 -14.72 16.59
C LEU A 418 4.36 -16.21 16.51
N MET A 419 4.68 -16.98 17.55
CA MET A 419 4.39 -18.41 17.66
C MET A 419 2.90 -18.71 17.90
N LYS A 420 2.07 -17.67 18.08
CA LYS A 420 0.61 -17.78 18.25
C LYS A 420 -0.12 -18.05 16.92
N GLY A 421 0.59 -17.97 15.79
CA GLY A 421 0.10 -18.40 14.47
C GLY A 421 0.61 -19.79 14.07
N THR A 422 0.54 -20.11 12.78
CA THR A 422 1.18 -21.33 12.25
C THR A 422 2.69 -21.24 12.42
N HIS A 423 3.29 -22.25 13.04
CA HIS A 423 4.73 -22.38 13.19
C HIS A 423 5.27 -23.38 12.16
N TYR A 424 6.19 -22.91 11.32
CA TYR A 424 6.88 -23.73 10.32
C TYR A 424 8.24 -24.15 10.86
N LYS A 425 8.74 -25.33 10.50
CA LYS A 425 10.13 -25.69 10.83
C LYS A 425 11.06 -24.67 10.15
N PRO A 426 12.21 -24.31 10.74
CA PRO A 426 13.12 -23.33 10.14
C PRO A 426 14.00 -23.88 9.01
N GLN A 427 14.12 -25.21 8.84
CA GLN A 427 15.10 -25.84 7.94
C GLN A 427 16.51 -25.26 8.21
N ASP A 428 17.17 -24.67 7.21
CA ASP A 428 18.47 -24.01 7.37
C ASP A 428 18.37 -22.65 8.06
N GLY A 429 17.18 -22.05 8.09
CA GLY A 429 16.82 -20.89 8.91
C GLY A 429 15.73 -20.07 8.24
N TYR A 430 14.97 -19.32 9.03
CA TYR A 430 14.07 -18.28 8.52
C TYR A 430 14.91 -17.17 7.88
N LEU A 431 14.49 -16.72 6.70
CA LEU A 431 15.11 -15.58 6.04
C LEU A 431 14.84 -14.32 6.88
N LEU A 432 15.80 -13.40 6.88
CA LEU A 432 15.68 -12.12 7.58
C LEU A 432 15.24 -11.02 6.61
N THR A 433 14.33 -10.16 7.06
CA THR A 433 13.91 -8.93 6.38
C THR A 433 15.10 -7.97 6.23
N ALA A 434 14.99 -6.97 5.34
CA ALA A 434 15.96 -5.89 5.26
C ALA A 434 16.18 -5.21 6.63
N ARG A 435 15.15 -5.19 7.48
CA ARG A 435 15.18 -4.64 8.84
C ARG A 435 15.53 -5.66 9.95
N GLY A 436 15.88 -6.89 9.60
CA GLY A 436 16.51 -7.85 10.52
C GLY A 436 15.54 -8.67 11.39
N ASN A 437 14.27 -8.79 11.01
CA ASN A 437 13.37 -9.76 11.62
C ASN A 437 13.23 -11.02 10.77
N PRO A 438 12.97 -12.18 11.40
CA PRO A 438 12.70 -13.40 10.64
C PRO A 438 11.32 -13.38 9.97
N TYR A 439 11.26 -13.78 8.70
CA TYR A 439 10.04 -14.16 8.02
C TYR A 439 9.50 -15.46 8.59
N LYS A 440 8.37 -15.38 9.31
CA LYS A 440 7.76 -16.56 9.94
C LYS A 440 7.47 -17.68 8.94
N ASN A 441 7.20 -17.35 7.68
CA ASN A 441 6.72 -18.25 6.63
C ASN A 441 7.74 -18.48 5.50
N VAL A 442 8.95 -17.92 5.58
CA VAL A 442 9.95 -18.03 4.52
C VAL A 442 11.24 -18.61 5.10
N VAL A 443 11.64 -19.75 4.56
CA VAL A 443 12.73 -20.57 5.10
C VAL A 443 13.71 -20.96 4.00
N ARG A 444 14.97 -21.11 4.40
CA ARG A 444 16.05 -21.55 3.53
C ARG A 444 16.12 -23.07 3.50
N ASP A 445 16.25 -23.64 2.30
CA ASP A 445 16.52 -25.06 2.08
C ASP A 445 17.67 -25.19 1.07
N GLY A 446 18.90 -25.35 1.57
CA GLY A 446 20.11 -25.32 0.76
C GLY A 446 20.30 -23.97 0.05
N ASN A 447 20.15 -23.98 -1.28
CA ASN A 447 20.21 -22.79 -2.14
C ASN A 447 18.83 -22.32 -2.61
N ASP A 448 17.77 -22.98 -2.15
CA ASP A 448 16.38 -22.64 -2.45
C ASP A 448 15.70 -21.96 -1.27
N VAL A 449 14.56 -21.35 -1.57
CA VAL A 449 13.70 -20.69 -0.58
C VAL A 449 12.33 -21.36 -0.64
N ILE A 450 11.83 -21.79 0.52
CA ILE A 450 10.47 -22.30 0.63
C ILE A 450 9.61 -21.20 1.25
N VAL A 451 8.55 -20.82 0.54
CA VAL A 451 7.54 -19.89 1.03
C VAL A 451 6.29 -20.68 1.40
N HIS A 452 5.97 -20.71 2.69
CA HIS A 452 4.78 -21.34 3.23
C HIS A 452 3.58 -20.39 3.21
N LEU A 453 2.76 -20.47 2.16
CA LEU A 453 1.60 -19.61 2.00
C LEU A 453 0.50 -19.89 3.01
N ALA A 454 -0.18 -18.85 3.44
CA ALA A 454 -1.36 -18.94 4.28
C ALA A 454 -2.55 -19.62 3.60
N SER A 455 -2.59 -19.65 2.27
CA SER A 455 -3.56 -20.40 1.47
C SER A 455 -3.40 -21.92 1.56
N GLY A 456 -2.37 -22.41 2.26
CA GLY A 456 -2.10 -23.84 2.43
C GLY A 456 -1.06 -24.41 1.46
N LYS A 457 -0.69 -23.65 0.43
CA LYS A 457 0.30 -24.06 -0.59
C LYS A 457 1.73 -23.73 -0.16
N ASP A 458 2.67 -24.59 -0.53
CA ASP A 458 4.11 -24.28 -0.47
C ASP A 458 4.63 -23.91 -1.85
N ILE A 459 5.50 -22.89 -1.90
CA ILE A 459 6.21 -22.49 -3.12
C ILE A 459 7.69 -22.70 -2.90
N THR A 460 8.32 -23.50 -3.75
CA THR A 460 9.77 -23.50 -3.91
C THR A 460 10.16 -22.38 -4.85
N LEU A 461 10.85 -21.38 -4.32
CA LEU A 461 11.42 -20.26 -5.04
C LEU A 461 12.91 -20.52 -5.28
N HIS A 462 13.32 -20.41 -6.55
CA HIS A 462 14.73 -20.42 -6.94
C HIS A 462 15.26 -18.98 -6.95
N PRO A 463 16.24 -18.61 -6.09
CA PRO A 463 16.82 -17.27 -6.07
C PRO A 463 17.50 -16.89 -7.39
N LEU A 464 17.63 -15.58 -7.66
CA LEU A 464 18.16 -15.07 -8.92
C LEU A 464 19.60 -15.56 -9.21
N LYS A 465 20.46 -15.62 -8.19
CA LYS A 465 21.82 -16.17 -8.32
C LYS A 465 21.82 -17.62 -8.83
N LYS A 466 20.93 -18.47 -8.31
CA LYS A 466 20.78 -19.86 -8.77
C LYS A 466 20.26 -19.89 -10.21
N LEU A 467 19.22 -19.13 -10.52
CA LEU A 467 18.67 -19.06 -11.88
C LEU A 467 19.71 -18.58 -12.91
N LYS A 468 20.61 -17.67 -12.52
CA LYS A 468 21.74 -17.25 -13.38
C LYS A 468 22.72 -18.38 -13.63
N GLN A 469 23.14 -19.08 -12.57
CA GLN A 469 24.08 -20.21 -12.66
C GLN A 469 23.53 -21.36 -13.51
N GLU A 470 22.21 -21.54 -13.51
CA GLU A 470 21.50 -22.53 -14.32
C GLU A 470 21.09 -22.00 -15.71
N GLU A 471 21.51 -20.80 -16.09
CA GLU A 471 21.19 -20.16 -17.38
C GLU A 471 19.67 -20.01 -17.67
N LYS A 472 18.85 -19.92 -16.61
CA LYS A 472 17.38 -19.80 -16.69
C LYS A 472 16.87 -18.36 -16.74
N ILE A 473 17.75 -17.36 -16.66
CA ILE A 473 17.39 -15.95 -16.82
C ILE A 473 17.43 -15.59 -18.31
N SER A 474 16.40 -14.91 -18.81
CA SER A 474 16.37 -14.45 -20.20
C SER A 474 17.54 -13.51 -20.52
N LYS A 475 17.96 -13.46 -21.79
CA LYS A 475 19.03 -12.54 -22.23
C LYS A 475 18.70 -11.08 -21.87
N LYS A 476 17.46 -10.64 -22.11
CA LYS A 476 16.98 -9.31 -21.71
C LYS A 476 17.09 -9.09 -20.20
N GLY A 477 16.73 -10.08 -19.38
CA GLY A 477 16.88 -10.02 -17.92
C GLY A 477 18.34 -9.94 -17.45
N LEU A 478 19.25 -10.68 -18.09
CA LEU A 478 20.69 -10.62 -17.78
C LEU A 478 21.29 -9.25 -18.15
N VAL A 479 20.95 -8.71 -19.32
CA VAL A 479 21.37 -7.36 -19.72
C VAL A 479 20.87 -6.33 -18.70
N ALA A 480 19.57 -6.39 -18.37
CA ALA A 480 18.94 -5.41 -17.50
C ALA A 480 19.43 -5.47 -16.04
N MET A 481 19.55 -6.66 -15.43
CA MET A 481 19.77 -6.80 -13.98
C MET A 481 21.21 -7.17 -13.60
N ASP A 482 21.99 -7.77 -14.50
CA ASP A 482 23.33 -8.28 -14.20
C ASP A 482 24.45 -7.45 -14.83
N GLN A 483 24.32 -7.14 -16.13
CA GLN A 483 25.34 -6.39 -16.88
C GLN A 483 25.27 -4.89 -16.58
N ILE A 484 24.06 -4.35 -16.40
CA ILE A 484 23.85 -2.96 -16.00
C ILE A 484 23.61 -2.91 -14.49
N SER A 485 24.69 -2.80 -13.70
CA SER A 485 24.59 -2.83 -12.23
C SER A 485 23.70 -1.73 -11.66
N ALA A 486 23.64 -0.57 -12.32
CA ALA A 486 22.83 0.57 -11.89
C ALA A 486 21.35 0.24 -11.70
N HIS A 487 20.77 -0.68 -12.48
CA HIS A 487 19.36 -1.06 -12.31
C HIS A 487 19.12 -1.82 -11.01
N ASN A 488 20.05 -2.67 -10.59
CA ASN A 488 19.93 -3.42 -9.35
C ASN A 488 20.31 -2.57 -8.12
N ASP A 489 21.31 -1.71 -8.29
CA ASP A 489 21.86 -0.89 -7.21
C ASP A 489 21.03 0.37 -6.93
N LYS A 490 20.28 0.89 -7.92
CA LYS A 490 19.58 2.18 -7.80
C LYS A 490 18.09 2.14 -8.09
N MET A 491 17.55 1.04 -8.59
CA MET A 491 16.12 0.93 -8.88
C MET A 491 15.49 -0.14 -8.02
N GLU A 492 14.19 0.04 -7.81
CA GLU A 492 13.35 -1.01 -7.27
C GLU A 492 13.06 -2.09 -8.31
N CYS A 493 12.96 -3.35 -7.89
CA CYS A 493 12.61 -4.44 -8.80
C CYS A 493 11.22 -4.21 -9.42
N TYR A 494 10.27 -3.71 -8.62
CA TYR A 494 8.93 -3.37 -9.08
C TYR A 494 8.91 -2.18 -10.05
N THR A 495 10.01 -1.44 -10.21
CA THR A 495 10.11 -0.46 -11.29
C THR A 495 9.95 -1.11 -12.65
N CYS A 496 10.58 -2.26 -12.88
CA CYS A 496 10.44 -2.97 -14.15
C CYS A 496 9.24 -3.93 -14.15
N HIS A 497 8.95 -4.54 -13.00
CA HIS A 497 7.99 -5.63 -12.91
C HIS A 497 6.53 -5.20 -12.67
N ASP A 498 6.26 -3.99 -12.16
CA ASP A 498 4.90 -3.44 -12.18
C ASP A 498 4.56 -2.99 -13.61
N THR A 499 3.90 -3.86 -14.36
CA THR A 499 3.68 -3.63 -15.80
C THR A 499 2.54 -2.66 -16.09
N TRP A 500 1.73 -2.33 -15.09
CA TRP A 500 0.68 -1.33 -15.23
C TRP A 500 0.38 -0.67 -13.88
N VAL A 501 0.04 0.61 -13.87
CA VAL A 501 -0.28 1.34 -12.64
C VAL A 501 -1.59 2.11 -12.83
N PRO A 502 -2.50 2.15 -11.83
CA PRO A 502 -3.67 3.02 -11.88
C PRO A 502 -3.25 4.50 -11.93
N GLN A 503 -3.63 5.24 -12.97
CA GLN A 503 -3.34 6.67 -13.08
C GLN A 503 -4.64 7.47 -12.98
N CYS A 504 -4.92 7.97 -11.77
CA CYS A 504 -6.12 8.73 -11.43
C CYS A 504 -5.79 10.23 -11.29
N TYR A 505 -5.72 10.95 -12.39
CA TYR A 505 -5.30 12.35 -12.42
C TYR A 505 -6.41 13.31 -12.02
N GLY A 506 -6.06 14.32 -11.23
CA GLY A 506 -6.94 15.42 -10.79
C GLY A 506 -8.21 14.97 -10.07
N CYS A 507 -8.23 14.96 -8.74
CA CYS A 507 -9.39 14.71 -7.91
C CYS A 507 -10.12 16.02 -7.57
N HIS A 508 -11.25 16.26 -8.22
CA HIS A 508 -12.11 17.42 -7.96
C HIS A 508 -13.03 17.13 -6.78
N VAL A 509 -12.75 17.76 -5.64
CA VAL A 509 -13.51 17.62 -4.41
C VAL A 509 -14.40 18.86 -4.23
N LYS A 510 -15.70 18.62 -4.11
CA LYS A 510 -16.68 19.65 -3.75
C LYS A 510 -17.20 19.38 -2.35
N VAL A 511 -17.11 20.36 -1.45
CA VAL A 511 -17.74 20.33 -0.13
C VAL A 511 -18.80 21.43 -0.08
N ASP A 512 -20.06 21.04 0.09
CA ASP A 512 -21.20 21.94 -0.06
C ASP A 512 -21.95 22.12 1.27
N TYR A 513 -21.78 23.29 1.89
CA TYR A 513 -22.34 23.65 3.20
C TYR A 513 -23.69 24.40 3.09
N SER A 514 -24.23 24.56 1.87
CA SER A 514 -25.46 25.30 1.66
C SER A 514 -26.71 24.52 2.09
N GLY A 515 -27.76 25.25 2.47
CA GLY A 515 -29.10 24.67 2.70
C GLY A 515 -29.15 23.58 3.77
N GLY A 516 -28.28 23.65 4.79
CA GLY A 516 -28.25 22.68 5.88
C GLY A 516 -27.83 21.27 5.45
N LYS A 517 -27.10 21.13 4.34
CA LYS A 517 -26.55 19.85 3.88
C LYS A 517 -25.61 19.29 4.93
N LYS A 518 -25.80 18.01 5.25
CA LYS A 518 -24.98 17.27 6.23
C LYS A 518 -24.43 15.98 5.65
N SER A 519 -23.40 15.47 6.30
CA SER A 519 -22.81 14.18 6.00
C SER A 519 -22.37 13.46 7.29
N VAL A 520 -22.15 12.15 7.21
CA VAL A 520 -21.75 11.35 8.37
C VAL A 520 -20.32 11.66 8.76
N ASP A 521 -20.07 11.88 10.06
CA ASP A 521 -18.74 11.85 10.66
C ASP A 521 -18.43 10.42 11.11
N TRP A 522 -17.62 9.72 10.32
CA TRP A 522 -17.24 8.35 10.63
C TRP A 522 -16.31 8.25 11.84
N LEU A 523 -15.53 9.29 12.11
CA LEU A 523 -14.61 9.31 13.23
C LEU A 523 -15.38 9.52 14.53
N ALA A 524 -16.27 10.51 14.60
CA ALA A 524 -17.11 10.74 15.78
C ALA A 524 -18.03 9.54 16.06
N SER A 525 -18.63 8.95 15.02
CA SER A 525 -19.43 7.73 15.16
C SER A 525 -18.65 6.55 15.76
N ALA A 526 -17.34 6.46 15.50
CA ALA A 526 -16.51 5.38 16.03
C ALA A 526 -16.07 5.66 17.48
N HIS A 527 -15.90 6.94 17.85
CA HIS A 527 -15.63 7.37 19.22
C HIS A 527 -16.82 7.17 20.16
N ASP A 528 -18.04 7.32 19.65
CA ASP A 528 -19.26 7.04 20.42
C ASP A 528 -19.47 5.52 20.56
N HIS A 529 -18.64 4.91 21.42
CA HIS A 529 -18.74 3.52 21.80
C HIS A 529 -19.23 3.37 23.25
N ASP A 530 -20.01 2.33 23.50
CA ASP A 530 -20.48 2.01 24.85
C ASP A 530 -19.55 0.99 25.55
N LEU A 531 -19.92 0.65 26.79
CA LEU A 531 -19.25 -0.36 27.60
C LEU A 531 -19.31 -1.78 26.99
N HIS A 532 -20.18 -2.01 25.99
CA HIS A 532 -20.28 -3.26 25.23
C HIS A 532 -19.30 -3.29 24.04
N GLY A 533 -18.57 -2.20 23.80
CA GLY A 533 -17.68 -2.03 22.67
C GLY A 533 -18.40 -1.78 21.35
N THR A 534 -19.67 -1.38 21.38
CA THR A 534 -20.47 -1.09 20.18
C THR A 534 -20.47 0.39 19.86
N THR A 535 -20.18 0.72 18.60
CA THR A 535 -20.15 2.12 18.12
C THR A 535 -21.55 2.63 17.77
N ALA A 536 -21.70 3.95 17.61
CA ALA A 536 -22.96 4.57 17.19
C ALA A 536 -23.54 3.94 15.92
N GLN A 537 -22.66 3.56 14.99
CA GLN A 537 -23.05 2.85 13.78
C GLN A 537 -23.77 1.54 14.08
N MET A 538 -23.23 0.74 15.01
CA MET A 538 -23.80 -0.54 15.40
C MET A 538 -25.11 -0.38 16.16
N ARG A 539 -25.24 0.71 16.93
CA ARG A 539 -26.45 1.11 17.64
C ARG A 539 -27.49 1.84 16.77
N LYS A 540 -27.20 2.04 15.48
CA LYS A 540 -28.05 2.72 14.48
C LYS A 540 -28.34 4.19 14.83
N THR A 541 -27.40 4.86 15.49
CA THR A 541 -27.47 6.27 15.89
C THR A 541 -26.58 7.18 15.04
N LEU A 542 -26.22 6.76 13.81
CA LEU A 542 -25.39 7.58 12.89
C LEU A 542 -25.96 8.97 12.62
N LYS A 543 -27.29 9.14 12.70
CA LYS A 543 -27.97 10.43 12.51
C LYS A 543 -27.61 11.46 13.58
N ASP A 544 -27.08 11.03 14.72
CA ASP A 544 -26.65 11.90 15.81
C ASP A 544 -25.20 12.39 15.58
N HIS A 545 -24.49 11.79 14.62
CA HIS A 545 -23.10 12.07 14.25
C HIS A 545 -23.00 12.65 12.84
N LEU A 546 -23.83 13.66 12.57
CA LEU A 546 -23.84 14.38 11.30
C LEU A 546 -23.09 15.70 11.43
N ILE A 547 -22.18 15.95 10.51
CA ILE A 547 -21.42 17.19 10.36
C ILE A 547 -21.95 18.00 9.17
N ASP A 548 -21.76 19.32 9.22
CA ASP A 548 -22.14 20.20 8.12
C ASP A 548 -21.29 19.90 6.87
N GLY A 549 -21.89 20.13 5.70
CA GLY A 549 -21.25 19.93 4.42
C GLY A 549 -21.54 18.56 3.80
N LYS A 550 -21.83 18.58 2.49
CA LYS A 550 -21.94 17.37 1.66
C LYS A 550 -20.75 17.27 0.71
N VAL A 551 -20.02 16.17 0.81
CA VAL A 551 -18.87 15.89 -0.05
C VAL A 551 -19.31 15.21 -1.35
N THR A 552 -18.78 15.67 -2.49
CA THR A 552 -18.85 14.98 -3.79
C THR A 552 -17.46 14.99 -4.43
N GLU A 553 -17.11 13.94 -5.14
CA GLU A 553 -15.80 13.84 -5.80
C GLU A 553 -15.94 13.39 -7.25
N THR A 554 -15.24 14.06 -8.18
CA THR A 554 -15.04 13.62 -9.57
C THR A 554 -13.56 13.67 -9.94
N ARG A 555 -13.17 13.10 -11.08
CA ARG A 555 -11.77 12.95 -11.53
C ARG A 555 -11.61 13.54 -12.93
N SER A 556 -10.47 14.17 -13.23
CA SER A 556 -10.16 14.74 -14.55
C SER A 556 -10.11 13.62 -15.60
N TYR A 557 -9.30 12.60 -15.35
CA TYR A 557 -9.29 11.37 -16.15
C TYR A 557 -8.68 10.20 -15.37
N LEU A 558 -8.99 8.99 -15.82
CA LEU A 558 -8.58 7.74 -15.18
C LEU A 558 -8.15 6.76 -16.28
N ARG A 559 -6.91 6.30 -16.25
CA ARG A 559 -6.39 5.31 -17.21
C ARG A 559 -5.32 4.42 -16.56
N TRP A 560 -5.00 3.30 -17.21
CA TRP A 560 -3.79 2.53 -16.92
C TRP A 560 -2.78 2.86 -18.01
N GLU A 561 -1.52 3.06 -17.64
CA GLU A 561 -0.45 3.36 -18.60
C GLU A 561 0.92 3.11 -17.96
N ASP A 562 1.99 3.33 -18.73
CA ASP A 562 3.35 3.38 -18.21
C ASP A 562 3.48 4.48 -17.12
N PRO A 563 3.92 4.12 -15.90
CA PRO A 563 4.04 5.08 -14.82
C PRO A 563 5.25 6.01 -15.04
N PRO A 564 5.18 7.27 -14.58
CA PRO A 564 6.37 8.09 -14.42
C PRO A 564 7.32 7.47 -13.39
N LEU A 565 8.61 7.83 -13.45
CA LEU A 565 9.62 7.38 -12.49
C LEU A 565 10.04 8.50 -11.56
N VAL A 566 10.28 8.13 -10.31
CA VAL A 566 10.67 9.04 -9.23
C VAL A 566 11.67 8.35 -8.31
N GLN A 567 12.39 9.12 -7.49
CA GLN A 567 13.11 8.57 -6.35
C GLN A 567 12.12 8.39 -5.18
N ASN A 568 12.05 7.18 -4.58
CA ASN A 568 11.27 6.91 -3.38
C ASN A 568 11.98 7.39 -2.11
N GLY A 569 11.34 7.18 -0.95
CA GLY A 569 11.90 7.52 0.36
C GLY A 569 13.15 6.71 0.73
N GLU A 570 13.29 5.50 0.21
CA GLU A 570 14.47 4.64 0.42
C GLU A 570 15.69 5.09 -0.40
N GLY A 571 15.52 6.00 -1.38
CA GLY A 571 16.60 6.53 -2.21
C GLY A 571 16.75 5.83 -3.57
N ARG A 572 15.79 4.98 -3.96
CA ARG A 572 15.78 4.19 -5.18
C ARG A 572 14.74 4.69 -6.18
N VAL A 573 14.97 4.41 -7.46
CA VAL A 573 14.03 4.74 -8.53
C VAL A 573 12.86 3.77 -8.50
N SER A 574 11.64 4.31 -8.42
CA SER A 574 10.37 3.60 -8.33
C SER A 574 9.34 4.16 -9.33
N PRO A 575 8.30 3.40 -9.69
CA PRO A 575 7.11 3.96 -10.32
C PRO A 575 6.43 4.99 -9.42
N ALA A 576 5.78 5.97 -10.04
CA ALA A 576 4.87 6.88 -9.36
C ALA A 576 3.45 6.82 -9.92
N MET A 577 2.51 7.29 -9.12
CA MET A 577 1.13 7.53 -9.52
C MET A 577 0.65 8.86 -8.95
N PRO A 578 -0.47 9.41 -9.44
CA PRO A 578 -1.14 10.52 -8.77
C PRO A 578 -1.42 10.18 -7.29
N GLY A 579 -0.84 10.97 -6.39
CA GLY A 579 -1.13 10.94 -4.96
C GLY A 579 -2.36 11.78 -4.64
N CYS A 580 -2.25 12.70 -3.69
CA CYS A 580 -3.29 13.71 -3.45
C CYS A 580 -3.18 14.84 -4.48
N GLN A 581 -3.82 14.67 -5.64
CA GLN A 581 -3.97 15.72 -6.65
C GLN A 581 -5.34 16.38 -6.51
N VAL A 582 -5.56 17.20 -5.48
CA VAL A 582 -6.91 17.71 -5.16
C VAL A 582 -7.16 19.10 -5.76
N VAL A 583 -8.30 19.26 -6.43
CA VAL A 583 -8.89 20.54 -6.84
C VAL A 583 -10.11 20.80 -5.97
N ILE A 584 -10.14 21.92 -5.27
CA ILE A 584 -11.08 22.16 -4.17
C ILE A 584 -12.15 23.16 -4.59
N THR A 585 -13.41 22.77 -4.37
CA THR A 585 -14.55 23.69 -4.41
C THR A 585 -15.29 23.64 -3.08
N VAL A 586 -15.43 24.80 -2.44
CA VAL A 586 -16.20 24.98 -1.21
C VAL A 586 -17.40 25.87 -1.50
N ILE A 587 -18.61 25.34 -1.31
CA ILE A 587 -19.85 26.11 -1.39
C ILE A 587 -20.22 26.55 0.03
N GLY A 588 -20.29 27.86 0.24
CA GLY A 588 -20.64 28.46 1.52
C GLY A 588 -22.10 28.28 1.89
N LYS A 589 -22.47 28.78 3.07
CA LYS A 589 -23.84 28.65 3.62
C LYS A 589 -24.92 29.26 2.72
N ASP A 590 -24.57 30.30 1.95
CA ASP A 590 -25.45 31.03 1.04
C ASP A 590 -25.63 30.36 -0.34
N GLY A 591 -24.96 29.23 -0.58
CA GLY A 591 -25.02 28.52 -1.87
C GLY A 591 -24.04 29.03 -2.92
N LYS A 592 -23.19 30.03 -2.61
CA LYS A 592 -22.15 30.51 -3.51
C LYS A 592 -20.83 29.81 -3.24
N ALA A 593 -20.01 29.68 -4.28
CA ALA A 593 -18.65 29.17 -4.10
C ALA A 593 -17.81 30.25 -3.41
N VAL A 594 -17.28 29.95 -2.22
CA VAL A 594 -16.25 30.77 -1.57
C VAL A 594 -14.85 30.41 -2.06
N GLN A 595 -14.71 29.21 -2.60
CA GLN A 595 -13.54 28.72 -3.31
C GLN A 595 -14.03 27.83 -4.45
N GLN A 596 -13.60 28.09 -5.69
CA GLN A 596 -14.04 27.33 -6.87
C GLN A 596 -12.83 26.79 -7.60
N ASN A 597 -12.82 25.48 -7.86
CA ASN A 597 -11.76 24.79 -8.61
C ASN A 597 -10.33 25.25 -8.26
N HIS A 598 -10.04 25.36 -6.97
CA HIS A 598 -8.80 25.97 -6.51
C HIS A 598 -7.75 24.92 -6.15
N VAL A 599 -6.49 25.21 -6.50
CA VAL A 599 -5.33 24.47 -6.03
C VAL A 599 -4.54 25.38 -5.08
N ASN A 600 -4.30 24.93 -3.86
CA ASN A 600 -3.51 25.69 -2.89
C ASN A 600 -2.02 25.64 -3.28
N MET A 601 -1.29 26.73 -3.06
CA MET A 601 0.16 26.80 -3.27
C MET A 601 0.89 26.61 -1.94
N MET A 602 1.77 25.61 -1.88
CA MET A 602 2.49 25.18 -0.68
C MET A 602 3.96 25.60 -0.75
N PRO A 603 4.60 25.99 0.36
CA PRO A 603 6.04 26.06 0.43
C PRO A 603 6.69 24.74 0.01
N ASP A 604 7.84 24.80 -0.64
CA ASP A 604 8.64 23.60 -0.84
C ASP A 604 9.32 23.19 0.47
N TYR A 605 8.60 22.43 1.29
CA TYR A 605 9.06 21.98 2.60
C TYR A 605 10.34 21.12 2.55
N LYS A 606 10.67 20.55 1.40
CA LYS A 606 11.92 19.77 1.23
C LYS A 606 13.12 20.65 0.92
N HIS A 607 12.87 21.87 0.45
CA HIS A 607 13.90 22.87 0.13
C HIS A 607 13.51 24.21 0.75
N PRO A 608 13.47 24.32 2.10
CA PRO A 608 12.97 25.50 2.78
C PRO A 608 13.72 26.78 2.40
N ASP A 609 15.02 26.67 2.08
CA ASP A 609 15.87 27.80 1.67
C ASP A 609 15.58 28.32 0.25
N SER A 610 14.77 27.60 -0.54
CA SER A 610 14.50 27.95 -1.95
C SER A 610 13.49 29.09 -2.11
N ASN A 611 12.72 29.44 -1.07
CA ASN A 611 11.54 30.33 -1.13
C ASN A 611 10.51 29.94 -2.23
N ARG A 612 10.62 28.72 -2.79
CA ARG A 612 9.75 28.23 -3.85
C ARG A 612 8.40 27.82 -3.28
N THR A 613 7.35 28.08 -4.04
CA THR A 613 6.04 27.46 -3.83
C THR A 613 5.72 26.47 -4.94
N LEU A 614 5.05 25.39 -4.57
CA LEU A 614 4.58 24.32 -5.46
C LEU A 614 3.07 24.18 -5.29
N PRO A 615 2.32 23.78 -6.33
CA PRO A 615 0.92 23.42 -6.16
C PRO A 615 0.81 22.26 -5.14
N GLY A 616 -0.25 22.26 -4.32
CA GLY A 616 -0.63 21.22 -3.37
C GLY A 616 -1.09 19.91 -4.03
N ILE A 617 -0.57 19.63 -5.21
CA ILE A 617 -0.80 18.48 -6.06
C ILE A 617 0.42 17.58 -5.93
N VAL A 618 0.19 16.33 -5.55
CA VAL A 618 1.25 15.39 -5.17
C VAL A 618 1.28 14.19 -6.11
N MET A 619 2.47 13.82 -6.56
CA MET A 619 2.79 12.51 -7.12
C MET A 619 3.31 11.61 -6.01
N ALA A 620 2.92 10.34 -5.96
CA ALA A 620 3.35 9.40 -4.92
C ALA A 620 4.15 8.25 -5.52
N ALA A 621 5.32 7.96 -4.94
CA ALA A 621 6.03 6.72 -5.18
C ALA A 621 5.14 5.52 -4.81
N VAL A 622 5.15 4.47 -5.64
CA VAL A 622 4.22 3.34 -5.46
C VAL A 622 4.80 2.02 -5.95
N HIS A 623 4.64 0.99 -5.12
CA HIS A 623 4.54 -0.40 -5.56
C HIS A 623 3.05 -0.70 -5.78
N SER A 624 2.64 -0.82 -7.04
CA SER A 624 1.25 -0.90 -7.47
C SER A 624 0.63 -2.29 -7.32
N HIS A 625 1.45 -3.30 -6.97
CA HIS A 625 1.03 -4.69 -6.82
C HIS A 625 0.44 -5.24 -8.11
N THR A 626 1.17 -5.01 -9.21
CA THR A 626 0.82 -5.51 -10.55
C THR A 626 1.99 -6.28 -11.14
N VAL A 627 2.84 -6.85 -10.26
CA VAL A 627 4.10 -7.50 -10.61
C VAL A 627 3.82 -8.63 -11.60
N GLN A 628 4.55 -8.64 -12.72
CA GLN A 628 4.48 -9.71 -13.71
C GLN A 628 5.82 -10.44 -13.84
N LYS A 629 5.76 -11.68 -14.34
CA LYS A 629 6.96 -12.44 -14.74
C LYS A 629 7.73 -11.73 -15.86
N GLU A 630 7.00 -11.21 -16.84
CA GLU A 630 7.55 -10.42 -17.94
C GLU A 630 7.55 -8.95 -17.52
N ALA A 631 8.74 -8.35 -17.50
CA ALA A 631 8.90 -6.96 -17.12
C ALA A 631 8.60 -6.02 -18.30
N ARG A 632 8.37 -4.74 -18.04
CA ARG A 632 8.08 -3.74 -19.08
C ARG A 632 9.24 -3.57 -20.07
N GLU A 633 8.91 -3.02 -21.24
CA GLU A 633 9.89 -2.75 -22.31
C GLU A 633 10.86 -1.61 -21.93
N CYS A 634 12.08 -1.63 -22.47
CA CYS A 634 13.11 -0.62 -22.16
C CYS A 634 12.64 0.79 -22.57
N GLU A 635 11.90 0.87 -23.67
CA GLU A 635 11.31 2.04 -24.29
C GLU A 635 10.30 2.74 -23.38
N SER A 636 9.60 1.99 -22.52
CA SER A 636 8.67 2.55 -21.52
C SER A 636 9.36 3.52 -20.55
N CYS A 637 10.68 3.37 -20.37
CA CYS A 637 11.51 4.17 -19.48
C CYS A 637 12.41 5.14 -20.25
N HIS A 638 13.15 4.62 -21.21
CA HIS A 638 14.25 5.31 -21.86
C HIS A 638 13.82 6.23 -23.00
N SER A 639 12.67 5.99 -23.63
CA SER A 639 12.15 6.83 -24.72
C SER A 639 10.88 7.61 -24.36
N ASN A 640 10.37 7.45 -23.12
CA ASN A 640 9.10 8.04 -22.72
C ASN A 640 9.32 9.34 -21.92
N PRO A 641 8.91 10.53 -22.42
CA PRO A 641 9.01 11.79 -21.67
C PRO A 641 8.30 11.74 -20.32
N LYS A 642 7.22 10.98 -20.22
CA LYS A 642 6.46 10.82 -18.97
C LYS A 642 7.28 10.08 -17.91
N ALA A 643 8.05 9.06 -18.30
CA ALA A 643 8.94 8.34 -17.39
C ALA A 643 9.95 9.26 -16.70
N MET A 644 10.40 10.31 -17.40
CA MET A 644 11.32 11.33 -16.89
C MET A 644 10.63 12.43 -16.06
N GLY A 645 9.30 12.45 -16.01
CA GLY A 645 8.50 13.42 -15.27
C GLY A 645 8.05 14.64 -16.08
N TYR A 646 8.37 14.70 -17.37
CA TYR A 646 7.96 15.79 -18.27
C TYR A 646 6.48 15.73 -18.66
N GLY A 647 5.76 14.70 -18.24
CA GLY A 647 4.35 14.48 -18.56
C GLY A 647 4.11 13.80 -19.90
N ILE A 648 2.84 13.52 -20.19
CA ILE A 648 2.40 12.86 -21.43
C ILE A 648 2.77 13.75 -22.62
N GLU A 649 3.49 13.20 -23.60
CA GLU A 649 4.06 13.95 -24.74
C GLU A 649 4.85 15.21 -24.31
N GLY A 650 5.55 15.15 -23.18
CA GLY A 650 6.28 16.30 -22.64
C GLY A 650 5.39 17.41 -22.07
N GLY A 651 4.13 17.09 -21.76
CA GLY A 651 3.16 18.02 -21.18
C GLY A 651 2.57 18.99 -22.20
N LYS A 652 2.69 18.70 -23.51
CA LYS A 652 2.23 19.57 -24.60
C LYS A 652 0.78 19.33 -25.03
N LEU A 653 0.13 18.26 -24.55
CA LEU A 653 -1.24 17.92 -24.96
C LEU A 653 -2.32 18.74 -24.24
N PHE A 654 -2.08 19.11 -22.98
CA PHE A 654 -3.09 19.81 -22.19
C PHE A 654 -3.02 21.31 -22.47
N SER A 655 -4.18 21.90 -22.79
CA SER A 655 -4.34 23.35 -22.82
C SER A 655 -4.20 23.93 -21.42
N ASP A 656 -3.93 25.24 -21.34
CA ASP A 656 -3.91 25.97 -20.07
C ASP A 656 -5.25 25.78 -19.31
N GLN A 657 -5.17 25.20 -18.12
CA GLN A 657 -6.33 24.91 -17.30
C GLN A 657 -6.77 26.12 -16.45
N THR A 658 -5.98 27.19 -16.41
CA THR A 658 -6.28 28.44 -15.69
C THR A 658 -7.26 29.35 -16.44
N GLN A 659 -7.67 28.96 -17.65
CA GLN A 659 -8.64 29.67 -18.47
C GLN A 659 -9.98 28.93 -18.55
N ASP A 660 -11.06 29.71 -18.62
CA ASP A 660 -12.39 29.17 -18.91
C ASP A 660 -12.42 28.64 -20.35
N TRP A 661 -12.97 27.44 -20.53
CA TRP A 661 -13.18 26.89 -21.85
C TRP A 661 -14.62 27.09 -22.31
N ASN A 662 -14.76 27.78 -23.44
CA ASN A 662 -16.02 28.11 -24.07
C ASN A 662 -16.07 27.53 -25.49
N VAL A 663 -17.19 26.85 -25.78
CA VAL A 663 -17.48 26.14 -27.04
C VAL A 663 -18.52 26.85 -27.91
N GLY A 664 -18.94 28.06 -27.56
CA GLY A 664 -19.85 28.83 -28.41
C GLY A 664 -19.18 29.27 -29.72
N LEU A 665 -20.01 29.72 -30.66
CA LEU A 665 -19.58 30.19 -31.98
C LEU A 665 -18.59 31.35 -31.85
N LYS A 666 -17.44 31.22 -32.50
CA LYS A 666 -16.37 32.21 -32.53
C LYS A 666 -16.07 32.66 -33.95
N THR A 667 -15.60 33.89 -34.12
CA THR A 667 -14.95 34.34 -35.35
C THR A 667 -13.64 33.58 -35.56
N ALA A 668 -13.04 33.68 -36.75
CA ALA A 668 -11.71 33.12 -37.01
C ALA A 668 -10.62 33.69 -36.07
N SER A 669 -10.80 34.92 -35.56
CA SER A 669 -9.92 35.55 -34.57
C SER A 669 -10.19 35.11 -33.12
N GLY A 670 -11.21 34.29 -32.86
CA GLY A 670 -11.53 33.75 -31.55
C GLY A 670 -12.56 34.55 -30.72
N GLU A 671 -13.10 35.64 -31.27
CA GLU A 671 -14.12 36.44 -30.59
C GLU A 671 -15.47 35.72 -30.57
N MET A 672 -16.16 35.77 -29.43
CA MET A 672 -17.48 35.15 -29.29
C MET A 672 -18.52 35.89 -30.14
N ILE A 673 -19.11 35.20 -31.11
CA ILE A 673 -20.17 35.76 -31.97
C ILE A 673 -21.48 35.89 -31.17
N ALA A 674 -21.83 34.83 -30.43
CA ALA A 674 -23.02 34.83 -29.60
C ALA A 674 -22.76 35.57 -28.28
N LYS A 675 -23.55 36.61 -27.98
CA LYS A 675 -23.52 37.30 -26.67
C LYS A 675 -24.06 36.43 -25.53
N ARG A 676 -24.86 35.41 -25.85
CA ARG A 676 -25.40 34.43 -24.90
C ARG A 676 -24.69 33.11 -25.10
N PHE A 677 -23.76 32.80 -24.21
CA PHE A 677 -23.07 31.50 -24.18
C PHE A 677 -23.00 30.98 -22.75
N LYS A 678 -22.64 29.70 -22.61
CA LYS A 678 -22.37 29.06 -21.33
C LYS A 678 -20.92 28.57 -21.32
N ILE A 679 -20.23 28.77 -20.21
CA ILE A 679 -18.90 28.21 -20.00
C ILE A 679 -19.03 26.68 -19.96
N GLN A 680 -18.28 25.98 -20.80
CA GLN A 680 -18.33 24.52 -20.90
C GLN A 680 -17.52 23.87 -19.79
N LYS A 681 -16.34 24.42 -19.49
CA LYS A 681 -15.49 24.00 -18.39
C LYS A 681 -14.91 25.26 -17.72
N PRO A 682 -15.24 25.50 -16.44
CA PRO A 682 -14.61 26.59 -15.70
C PRO A 682 -13.11 26.35 -15.51
N LYS A 683 -12.36 27.43 -15.36
CA LYS A 683 -10.94 27.41 -15.02
C LYS A 683 -10.66 26.69 -13.69
N ILE A 684 -9.38 26.32 -13.53
CA ILE A 684 -8.78 25.83 -12.29
C ILE A 684 -7.74 26.86 -11.86
N ASP A 685 -7.98 27.51 -10.72
CA ASP A 685 -7.04 28.50 -10.22
C ASP A 685 -5.74 27.83 -9.72
N ASN A 686 -4.61 28.47 -10.01
CA ASN A 686 -3.26 28.05 -9.60
C ASN A 686 -2.78 26.69 -10.16
N PHE A 687 -3.31 26.25 -11.30
CA PHE A 687 -2.85 25.01 -11.94
C PHE A 687 -2.82 25.13 -13.46
N GLY A 688 -1.68 25.58 -14.02
CA GLY A 688 -1.48 25.78 -15.47
C GLY A 688 -0.67 24.69 -16.18
N ILE A 689 -0.41 23.56 -15.53
CA ILE A 689 0.45 22.49 -16.06
C ILE A 689 -0.34 21.20 -16.33
N ASP A 690 0.24 20.31 -17.15
CA ASP A 690 -0.26 18.94 -17.34
C ASP A 690 -0.25 18.17 -16.00
N TRP A 691 -1.35 17.46 -15.69
CA TRP A 691 -1.50 16.67 -14.47
C TRP A 691 -0.39 15.65 -14.21
N SER A 692 0.19 15.12 -15.27
CA SER A 692 1.27 14.12 -15.27
C SER A 692 2.68 14.71 -15.26
N ARG A 693 2.81 16.03 -15.46
CA ARG A 693 4.09 16.75 -15.50
C ARG A 693 4.43 17.29 -14.12
N PHE A 694 5.55 16.85 -13.55
CA PHE A 694 6.01 17.27 -12.22
C PHE A 694 7.44 17.81 -12.20
N VAL A 695 8.10 17.88 -13.36
CA VAL A 695 9.40 18.53 -13.52
C VAL A 695 9.49 19.20 -14.89
N ASP A 696 10.22 20.32 -14.98
CA ASP A 696 10.59 20.94 -16.25
C ASP A 696 11.91 20.40 -16.81
N GLU A 697 12.25 20.84 -18.02
CA GLU A 697 13.44 20.42 -18.75
C GLU A 697 14.76 20.79 -18.04
N ASN A 698 14.75 21.82 -17.19
CA ASN A 698 15.90 22.24 -16.37
C ASN A 698 16.02 21.43 -15.07
N GLY A 699 15.02 20.61 -14.76
CA GLY A 699 14.95 19.83 -13.53
C GLY A 699 14.27 20.53 -12.37
N THR A 700 13.62 21.67 -12.59
CA THR A 700 12.83 22.36 -11.59
C THR A 700 11.55 21.56 -11.30
N PRO A 701 11.29 21.16 -10.03
CA PRO A 701 10.03 20.57 -9.64
C PRO A 701 8.85 21.51 -9.93
N LEU A 702 7.79 20.94 -10.54
CA LEU A 702 6.52 21.61 -10.82
C LEU A 702 5.38 21.09 -9.94
N GLN A 703 5.57 19.92 -9.31
CA GLN A 703 4.66 19.33 -8.33
C GLN A 703 5.49 18.68 -7.22
N THR A 704 4.88 18.49 -6.05
CA THR A 704 5.53 17.72 -4.97
C THR A 704 5.56 16.24 -5.36
N VAL A 705 6.73 15.60 -5.26
CA VAL A 705 6.85 14.15 -5.36
C VAL A 705 7.09 13.59 -3.96
N ASP A 706 6.05 12.91 -3.47
CA ASP A 706 5.90 12.35 -2.13
C ASP A 706 6.07 13.42 -1.03
N ASN A 707 5.06 13.59 -0.20
CA ASN A 707 5.10 14.57 0.88
C ASN A 707 5.39 13.91 2.23
N HIS A 708 5.95 12.71 2.26
CA HIS A 708 6.21 11.97 3.50
C HIS A 708 7.71 11.86 3.81
N TRP A 709 8.51 11.46 2.82
CA TRP A 709 9.91 11.10 3.00
C TRP A 709 10.87 12.17 2.49
N ASN A 710 11.97 12.39 3.23
CA ASN A 710 12.96 13.41 2.92
C ASN A 710 13.66 13.18 1.57
N LEU A 711 14.04 11.93 1.27
CA LEU A 711 14.77 11.59 0.03
C LEU A 711 13.88 11.44 -1.20
N ALA A 712 12.57 11.36 -1.03
CA ALA A 712 11.70 11.18 -2.18
C ALA A 712 11.65 12.46 -3.03
N GLY A 713 11.58 12.32 -4.35
CA GLY A 713 11.63 13.47 -5.23
C GLY A 713 11.54 13.10 -6.70
N PRO A 714 11.40 14.10 -7.60
CA PRO A 714 11.65 13.88 -9.02
C PRO A 714 13.06 13.31 -9.20
N LEU A 715 13.28 12.62 -10.33
CA LEU A 715 14.65 12.25 -10.70
C LEU A 715 15.56 13.49 -10.73
N SER A 716 16.84 13.35 -10.40
CA SER A 716 17.80 14.42 -10.61
C SER A 716 18.10 14.61 -12.11
N ASN A 717 18.71 15.74 -12.49
CA ASN A 717 19.17 15.93 -13.87
C ASN A 717 20.16 14.83 -14.28
N GLU A 718 21.11 14.48 -13.41
CA GLU A 718 22.05 13.39 -13.66
C GLU A 718 21.34 12.03 -13.89
N GLN A 719 20.28 11.74 -13.12
CA GLN A 719 19.48 10.54 -13.31
C GLN A 719 18.72 10.58 -14.64
N ARG A 720 18.14 11.73 -15.02
CA ARG A 720 17.46 11.91 -16.30
C ARG A 720 18.41 11.79 -17.49
N ASP A 721 19.58 12.41 -17.44
CA ASP A 721 20.58 12.31 -18.52
C ASP A 721 21.03 10.86 -18.74
N LYS A 722 21.14 10.10 -17.65
CA LYS A 722 21.43 8.65 -17.69
C LYS A 722 20.24 7.82 -18.16
N LEU A 723 19.01 8.31 -18.05
CA LEU A 723 17.79 7.63 -18.47
C LEU A 723 17.43 7.93 -19.93
N ASP A 724 17.57 9.18 -20.36
CA ASP A 724 17.03 9.67 -21.63
C ASP A 724 17.78 9.08 -22.83
N ARG A 725 17.05 8.36 -23.68
CA ARG A 725 17.53 7.82 -24.96
C ARG A 725 16.67 8.33 -26.12
N ARG A 726 15.85 9.36 -25.89
CA ARG A 726 15.15 10.06 -26.97
C ARG A 726 16.18 10.72 -27.89
N GLY A 727 15.86 10.83 -29.18
CA GLY A 727 16.77 11.42 -30.17
C GLY A 727 17.90 10.50 -30.65
N VAL A 728 18.01 9.25 -30.16
CA VAL A 728 18.96 8.26 -30.70
C VAL A 728 18.73 8.02 -32.21
N CYS A 729 17.46 7.93 -32.63
CA CYS A 729 17.13 7.81 -34.05
C CYS A 729 17.61 9.03 -34.85
N LEU A 730 17.32 10.25 -34.36
CA LEU A 730 17.74 11.50 -35.01
C LEU A 730 19.27 11.61 -35.09
N SER A 731 20.00 11.10 -34.09
CA SER A 731 21.47 11.14 -34.06
C SER A 731 22.10 10.41 -35.23
N CYS A 732 21.48 9.33 -35.73
CA CYS A 732 21.92 8.61 -36.92
C CYS A 732 21.28 9.16 -38.20
N HIS A 733 19.98 9.49 -38.15
CA HIS A 733 19.21 9.88 -39.33
C HIS A 733 19.43 11.32 -39.79
N LYS A 734 20.00 12.20 -38.96
CA LYS A 734 20.34 13.58 -39.39
C LYS A 734 21.34 13.62 -40.56
N ASP A 735 22.14 12.55 -40.71
CA ASP A 735 23.18 12.44 -41.74
C ASP A 735 22.75 11.48 -42.88
N ILE A 736 21.54 10.91 -42.85
CA ILE A 736 21.02 10.00 -43.88
C ILE A 736 19.93 10.72 -44.70
N PRO A 737 19.97 10.70 -46.04
CA PRO A 737 20.90 9.93 -46.88
C PRO A 737 22.17 10.69 -47.28
N GLU A 738 22.18 12.02 -47.25
CA GLU A 738 23.22 12.82 -47.93
C GLU A 738 24.32 13.37 -47.03
N GLY A 739 24.39 12.99 -45.76
CA GLY A 739 25.23 13.65 -44.77
C GLY A 739 26.69 13.80 -45.18
N ASN A 740 27.44 12.70 -45.26
CA ASN A 740 28.81 12.71 -45.78
C ASN A 740 28.95 11.77 -46.98
N LEU A 741 30.06 11.90 -47.71
CA LEU A 741 30.32 11.12 -48.93
C LEU A 741 30.19 9.60 -48.71
N ALA A 742 30.66 9.08 -47.56
CA ALA A 742 30.56 7.66 -47.26
C ALA A 742 29.11 7.23 -46.99
N VAL A 743 28.35 8.01 -46.23
CA VAL A 743 26.93 7.74 -45.97
C VAL A 743 26.12 7.77 -47.27
N SER A 744 26.32 8.81 -48.09
CA SER A 744 25.66 8.96 -49.39
C SER A 744 25.99 7.81 -50.34
N ALA A 745 27.27 7.39 -50.42
CA ALA A 745 27.66 6.24 -51.22
C ALA A 745 27.00 4.95 -50.73
N MET A 746 26.96 4.70 -49.42
CA MET A 746 26.31 3.52 -48.86
C MET A 746 24.80 3.49 -49.14
N THR A 747 24.11 4.63 -49.01
CA THR A 747 22.67 4.70 -49.28
C THR A 747 22.37 4.47 -50.76
N HIS A 748 23.19 5.02 -51.67
CA HIS A 748 23.02 4.81 -53.10
C HIS A 748 23.31 3.36 -53.51
N ILE A 749 24.34 2.73 -52.93
CA ILE A 749 24.63 1.30 -53.15
C ILE A 749 23.47 0.43 -52.65
N ALA A 750 22.93 0.73 -51.46
CA ALA A 750 21.79 -0.02 -50.91
C ALA A 750 20.53 0.11 -51.77
N GLU A 751 20.28 1.30 -52.32
CA GLU A 751 19.18 1.57 -53.25
C GLU A 751 19.36 0.82 -54.59
N MET A 752 20.55 0.88 -55.20
CA MET A 752 20.87 0.14 -56.42
C MET A 752 20.79 -1.39 -56.23
N ALA A 753 21.05 -1.88 -55.02
CA ALA A 753 20.98 -3.29 -54.67
C ALA A 753 19.59 -3.75 -54.18
N ASP A 754 18.55 -2.89 -54.22
CA ASP A 754 17.19 -3.15 -53.71
C ASP A 754 17.17 -3.73 -52.28
N VAL A 755 18.04 -3.22 -51.40
CA VAL A 755 18.17 -3.72 -50.03
C VAL A 755 16.99 -3.21 -49.19
N LYS A 756 16.12 -4.12 -48.76
CA LYS A 756 15.04 -3.81 -47.83
C LYS A 756 15.55 -3.82 -46.39
N ILE A 757 15.50 -2.66 -45.73
CA ILE A 757 15.89 -2.51 -44.33
C ILE A 757 14.65 -2.72 -43.44
N ASP A 758 14.46 -3.95 -42.98
CA ASP A 758 13.47 -4.27 -41.95
C ASP A 758 14.04 -4.08 -40.52
N ASN A 759 13.23 -4.33 -39.49
CA ASN A 759 13.67 -4.19 -38.09
C ASN A 759 14.88 -5.09 -37.75
N LYS A 760 14.95 -6.30 -38.31
CA LYS A 760 16.04 -7.24 -38.03
C LYS A 760 17.33 -6.74 -38.67
N GLU A 761 17.26 -6.29 -39.92
CA GLU A 761 18.44 -5.73 -40.59
C GLU A 761 18.87 -4.41 -39.97
N HIS A 762 17.93 -3.58 -39.53
CA HIS A 762 18.25 -2.36 -38.77
C HIS A 762 19.04 -2.68 -37.49
N GLN A 763 18.58 -3.66 -36.69
CA GLN A 763 19.32 -4.12 -35.51
C GLN A 763 20.69 -4.71 -35.85
N ASN A 764 20.81 -5.43 -36.98
CA ASN A 764 22.08 -5.97 -37.45
C ASN A 764 23.07 -4.85 -37.85
N ILE A 765 22.59 -3.84 -38.56
CA ILE A 765 23.39 -2.66 -38.96
C ILE A 765 23.92 -1.97 -37.71
N LEU A 766 23.06 -1.67 -36.74
CA LEU A 766 23.47 -1.04 -35.47
C LEU A 766 24.52 -1.89 -34.73
N LYS A 767 24.32 -3.21 -34.65
CA LYS A 767 25.27 -4.12 -34.02
C LYS A 767 26.62 -4.15 -34.74
N LYS A 768 26.63 -4.15 -36.08
CA LYS A 768 27.86 -4.11 -36.90
C LYS A 768 28.60 -2.80 -36.68
N ILE A 769 27.91 -1.67 -36.74
CA ILE A 769 28.48 -0.33 -36.51
C ILE A 769 29.12 -0.26 -35.12
N LEU A 770 28.42 -0.72 -34.08
CA LEU A 770 28.95 -0.73 -32.72
C LEU A 770 30.26 -1.54 -32.63
N ASN A 771 30.27 -2.76 -33.17
CA ASN A 771 31.44 -3.64 -33.09
C ASN A 771 32.63 -3.11 -33.90
N ILE A 772 32.38 -2.62 -35.12
CA ILE A 772 33.43 -2.05 -35.97
C ILE A 772 34.00 -0.79 -35.32
N GLY A 773 33.14 0.11 -34.85
CA GLY A 773 33.56 1.33 -34.16
C GLY A 773 34.38 1.04 -32.91
N ALA A 774 33.95 0.07 -32.07
CA ALA A 774 34.68 -0.32 -30.87
C ALA A 774 36.09 -0.87 -31.21
N TRP A 775 36.20 -1.78 -32.18
CA TRP A 775 37.50 -2.32 -32.58
C TRP A 775 38.41 -1.27 -33.22
N LEU A 776 37.87 -0.36 -34.03
CA LEU A 776 38.65 0.73 -34.62
C LEU A 776 39.23 1.66 -33.55
N GLN A 777 38.46 1.97 -32.51
CA GLN A 777 38.96 2.79 -31.38
C GLN A 777 40.08 2.08 -30.61
N VAL A 778 39.91 0.79 -30.29
CA VAL A 778 40.91 0.00 -29.57
C VAL A 778 42.19 -0.15 -30.39
N LEU A 779 42.07 -0.54 -31.66
CA LEU A 779 43.22 -0.73 -32.56
C LEU A 779 43.91 0.61 -32.87
N GLY A 780 43.14 1.69 -33.03
CA GLY A 780 43.68 3.04 -33.22
C GLY A 780 44.48 3.51 -32.01
N ALA A 781 43.96 3.32 -30.79
CA ALA A 781 44.69 3.64 -29.56
C ALA A 781 45.97 2.81 -29.42
N LEU A 782 45.91 1.51 -29.68
CA LEU A 782 47.09 0.63 -29.69
C LEU A 782 48.12 1.07 -30.71
N PHE A 783 47.69 1.44 -31.93
CA PHE A 783 48.58 1.94 -32.97
C PHE A 783 49.29 3.23 -32.54
N ILE A 784 48.58 4.18 -31.93
CA ILE A 784 49.17 5.42 -31.41
C ILE A 784 50.19 5.11 -30.31
N ILE A 785 49.87 4.21 -29.37
CA ILE A 785 50.81 3.78 -28.32
C ILE A 785 52.07 3.17 -28.94
N LEU A 786 51.92 2.25 -29.89
CA LEU A 786 53.04 1.63 -30.59
C LEU A 786 53.89 2.66 -31.36
N LEU A 787 53.25 3.66 -31.97
CA LEU A 787 53.92 4.73 -32.71
C LEU A 787 54.71 5.64 -31.77
N VAL A 788 54.16 5.99 -30.59
CA VAL A 788 54.87 6.74 -29.54
C VAL A 788 56.05 5.93 -29.01
N LEU A 789 55.87 4.64 -28.70
CA LEU A 789 56.95 3.76 -28.25
C LEU A 789 58.05 3.66 -29.32
N TYR A 790 57.68 3.57 -30.60
CA TYR A 790 58.63 3.56 -31.71
C TYR A 790 59.41 4.88 -31.84
N VAL A 791 58.74 6.03 -31.68
CA VAL A 791 59.39 7.35 -31.69
C VAL A 791 60.33 7.51 -30.48
N LEU A 792 59.92 7.07 -29.30
CA LEU A 792 60.76 7.08 -28.08
C LEU A 792 61.97 6.14 -28.23
N TYR A 793 61.77 4.94 -28.77
CA TYR A 793 62.86 4.01 -29.10
C TYR A 793 63.86 4.63 -30.07
N ARG A 794 63.37 5.28 -31.13
CA ARG A 794 64.20 6.04 -32.09
C ARG A 794 64.97 7.18 -31.44
N LYS A 795 64.37 7.93 -30.50
CA LYS A 795 64.98 9.10 -29.85
C LYS A 795 65.96 8.77 -28.73
N PHE A 796 65.67 7.76 -27.89
CA PHE A 796 66.44 7.49 -26.67
C PHE A 796 67.30 6.23 -26.72
N VAL A 797 66.88 5.19 -27.46
CA VAL A 797 67.61 3.92 -27.53
C VAL A 797 68.52 3.88 -28.75
N LYS A 798 68.03 4.35 -29.91
CA LYS A 798 68.81 4.34 -31.17
C LYS A 798 69.89 5.43 -31.26
N LYS A 799 69.91 6.41 -30.34
CA LYS A 799 70.93 7.48 -30.28
C LYS A 799 72.21 7.12 -29.50
N ARG A 800 72.38 5.86 -29.06
CA ARG A 800 73.72 5.34 -28.73
C ARG A 800 74.37 4.78 -30.00
N SER A 801 74.94 5.65 -30.83
CA SER A 801 75.94 5.19 -31.81
C SER A 801 77.29 5.06 -31.10
N ILE A 802 77.75 3.82 -31.00
CA ILE A 802 79.12 3.37 -31.27
C ILE A 802 80.14 4.52 -31.34
N THR A 803 80.88 4.72 -30.26
CA THR A 803 82.15 5.45 -30.28
C THR A 803 83.22 4.55 -30.89
N SER A 804 84.00 5.12 -31.80
CA SER A 804 85.17 4.53 -32.43
C SER A 804 86.31 4.33 -31.42
N LYS A 805 86.39 3.16 -30.77
CA LYS A 805 87.63 2.64 -30.16
C LYS A 805 87.46 1.14 -29.89
N ASN A 806 87.86 0.32 -30.87
CA ASN A 806 88.52 -0.97 -30.68
C ASN A 806 89.02 -1.49 -32.04
N LYS A 807 90.09 -0.85 -32.54
CA LYS A 807 91.15 -1.57 -33.24
C LYS A 807 91.94 -2.29 -32.16
N GLY A 808 91.91 -3.62 -32.14
CA GLY A 808 92.81 -4.38 -31.28
C GLY A 808 92.27 -5.75 -30.88
N TRP A 809 92.86 -6.76 -31.53
CA TRP A 809 92.86 -8.19 -31.21
C TRP A 809 91.76 -9.06 -31.82
N LYS A 810 92.27 -10.19 -32.35
CA LYS A 810 91.74 -11.15 -33.32
C LYS A 810 90.34 -11.66 -33.05
#